data_AF-A0A7C2LJ96-F1
#
_entry.id   AF-A0A7C2LJ96-F1
#
_cell.length_a   1.000
_cell.length_b   1.000
_cell.length_c   1.000
_cell.angle_alpha   90.00
_cell.angle_beta   90.00
_cell.angle_gamma   90.00
#
_symmetry.space_group_name_H-M   'P 1'
#
loop_
_entity.id
_entity.type
_entity.pdbx_description
1 polymer ?
#
loop_
_entity_poly.entity_id
_entity_poly.type
_entity_poly.pdbx_seq_one_letter_code
_entity_poly.pdbx_strand_id
1 'polypeptide(L)'
;TAEPIARYVNWWMREFDRKVDIVFAPYNQVFQELLEEESAFSTNTGINLLFTRFEDWIRDDESGDADKVEKLERYFREFLAAFQNRKGTAACFCGLFPLPEAEFVGQAVRDKLVELNLLFKREIEETGNAFVLDFRELDRLYQIPVVFDPIQDAAGHMPFTEEYYAALGTACARKIVNWSRQPFKAIVLDCDNTLWKGICGEDGAAGVTVDEHYRNLQHWLLSRQQEGMLLLLCSKNNEADVWEVFEKNPGMVITKEHLAGWRLNWEPKSENIRALAEELNLGLESFIFIDDSPAETAEVSHHAPEVLALRLPAEPERFTSYLNHVWAFDRLKVTAEDRERTRLYQQEKRREAVRTESLSLSDFIRQLKLNVAVNPFTAAEAERVSQLTQRTNQFNLSTQRRSEAEIRALAKEPGVSVWTVEAADRFGNYGISGVVITREEESCCVLDTFLLSCRVLGRNVERAVMTALKRHCVERRLSVIRAEYRATAKNKPMRAFLESGGWEKKTQREDVRVFELSVDAIPHTLEEVELHYRRPLPRDKAAAKPETVRGTPSSVSFVSDNAASFFTVDEIDERRFVHKSYLKPLRWCTGKLLVQLPIDETAAGDRLRAPYVPPRNHTEETLVDILRTLLGVEKIGIRDRF
;
A
#
# COMPACT_ATOMS: atom_id res chain seq x y z
N THR A 1 16.65 -24.24 -1.92
CA THR A 1 15.40 -24.81 -1.38
C THR A 1 14.63 -23.75 -0.60
N ALA A 2 13.31 -23.64 -0.79
CA ALA A 2 12.45 -22.59 -0.20
C ALA A 2 11.46 -23.14 0.85
N GLU A 3 11.26 -24.45 0.88
CA GLU A 3 10.36 -25.21 1.73
C GLU A 3 10.44 -24.82 3.22
N PRO A 4 11.63 -24.55 3.82
CA PRO A 4 11.72 -24.15 5.23
C PRO A 4 10.95 -22.88 5.61
N ILE A 5 10.62 -22.00 4.65
CA ILE A 5 9.89 -20.76 4.96
C ILE A 5 8.37 -21.00 5.15
N ALA A 6 7.84 -22.11 4.60
CA ALA A 6 6.40 -22.35 4.52
C ALA A 6 5.73 -22.30 5.88
N ARG A 7 6.40 -22.87 6.89
CA ARG A 7 5.91 -22.96 8.26
C ARG A 7 5.72 -21.58 8.91
N TYR A 8 6.66 -20.67 8.68
CA TYR A 8 6.60 -19.29 9.18
C TYR A 8 5.53 -18.47 8.45
N VAL A 9 5.45 -18.61 7.12
CA VAL A 9 4.40 -17.96 6.33
C VAL A 9 3.02 -18.41 6.80
N ASN A 10 2.79 -19.72 6.92
CA ASN A 10 1.52 -20.27 7.38
C ASN A 10 1.13 -19.77 8.77
N TRP A 11 2.07 -19.76 9.71
CA TRP A 11 1.81 -19.27 11.06
C TRP A 11 1.36 -17.81 11.04
N TRP A 12 2.13 -16.91 10.41
CA TRP A 12 1.76 -15.50 10.31
C TRP A 12 0.44 -15.29 9.58
N MET A 13 0.15 -16.03 8.51
CA MET A 13 -1.13 -15.91 7.81
C MET A 13 -2.31 -16.25 8.74
N ARG A 14 -2.20 -17.30 9.57
CA ARG A 14 -3.22 -17.63 10.58
C ARG A 14 -3.40 -16.50 11.59
N GLU A 15 -2.31 -15.89 12.05
CA GLU A 15 -2.38 -14.78 13.01
C GLU A 15 -3.10 -13.54 12.46
N PHE A 16 -3.14 -13.39 11.14
CA PHE A 16 -3.87 -12.33 10.43
C PHE A 16 -5.24 -12.81 9.87
N ASP A 17 -5.75 -13.94 10.36
CA ASP A 17 -7.03 -14.56 9.93
C ASP A 17 -7.08 -14.86 8.42
N ARG A 18 -5.94 -15.24 7.83
CA ARG A 18 -5.80 -15.59 6.42
C ARG A 18 -5.50 -17.07 6.26
N LYS A 19 -6.23 -17.71 5.35
CA LYS A 19 -5.91 -19.06 4.88
C LYS A 19 -5.10 -18.94 3.61
N VAL A 20 -3.92 -19.55 3.59
CA VAL A 20 -3.08 -19.69 2.40
C VAL A 20 -2.91 -21.16 2.10
N ASP A 21 -2.85 -21.48 0.81
CA ASP A 21 -2.40 -22.79 0.35
C ASP A 21 -1.08 -22.59 -0.40
N ILE A 22 -0.01 -23.15 0.13
CA ILE A 22 1.34 -22.99 -0.40
C ILE A 22 1.66 -24.22 -1.25
N VAL A 23 1.96 -23.98 -2.52
CA VAL A 23 2.41 -24.98 -3.48
C VAL A 23 3.83 -24.63 -3.90
N PHE A 24 4.70 -25.63 -3.93
CA PHE A 24 6.08 -25.48 -4.39
C PHE A 24 6.21 -25.98 -5.82
N ALA A 25 6.87 -25.18 -6.65
CA ALA A 25 7.32 -25.64 -7.96
C ALA A 25 8.36 -26.77 -7.80
N PRO A 26 8.53 -27.64 -8.80
CA PRO A 26 9.57 -28.65 -8.77
C PRO A 26 10.96 -28.04 -8.59
N TYR A 27 11.84 -28.81 -7.94
CA TYR A 27 13.19 -28.35 -7.60
C TYR A 27 13.97 -27.89 -8.83
N ASN A 28 14.56 -26.67 -8.74
CA ASN A 28 15.37 -26.03 -9.78
C ASN A 28 14.69 -25.87 -11.16
N GLN A 29 13.36 -25.69 -11.19
CA GLN A 29 12.59 -25.50 -12.43
C GLN A 29 12.07 -24.07 -12.65
N VAL A 30 12.80 -23.06 -12.16
CA VAL A 30 12.37 -21.65 -12.25
C VAL A 30 12.15 -21.19 -13.70
N PHE A 31 13.04 -21.59 -14.62
CA PHE A 31 12.90 -21.20 -16.04
C PHE A 31 11.70 -21.87 -16.70
N GLN A 32 11.48 -23.16 -16.45
CA GLN A 32 10.35 -23.92 -16.97
C GLN A 32 9.03 -23.32 -16.47
N GLU A 33 8.93 -23.04 -15.18
CA GLU A 33 7.72 -22.43 -14.59
C GLU A 33 7.42 -21.04 -15.16
N LEU A 34 8.42 -20.25 -15.54
CA LEU A 34 8.22 -18.93 -16.16
C LEU A 34 7.81 -19.00 -17.64
N LEU A 35 8.26 -20.03 -18.36
CA LEU A 35 8.05 -20.18 -19.81
C LEU A 35 6.80 -20.99 -20.17
N GLU A 36 6.46 -21.98 -19.37
CA GLU A 36 5.32 -22.88 -19.64
C GLU A 36 3.99 -22.24 -19.23
N GLU A 37 3.02 -22.24 -20.14
CA GLU A 37 1.71 -21.60 -19.91
C GLU A 37 0.84 -22.37 -18.89
N GLU A 38 1.03 -23.69 -18.78
CA GLU A 38 0.28 -24.57 -17.88
C GLU A 38 0.99 -24.80 -16.53
N SER A 39 2.10 -24.12 -16.29
CA SER A 39 2.86 -24.27 -15.04
C SER A 39 2.06 -23.81 -13.82
N ALA A 40 2.44 -24.28 -12.63
CA ALA A 40 1.80 -23.85 -11.39
C ALA A 40 1.96 -22.33 -11.20
N PHE A 41 3.11 -21.79 -11.59
CA PHE A 41 3.39 -20.36 -11.55
C PHE A 41 2.52 -19.54 -12.52
N SER A 42 2.35 -19.99 -13.77
CA SER A 42 1.59 -19.28 -14.81
C SER A 42 0.08 -19.33 -14.58
N THR A 43 -0.42 -20.43 -14.04
CA THR A 43 -1.85 -20.66 -13.82
C THR A 43 -2.35 -20.14 -12.47
N ASN A 44 -1.46 -19.78 -11.54
CA ASN A 44 -1.83 -19.26 -10.23
C ASN A 44 -2.60 -17.93 -10.33
N THR A 45 -3.72 -17.83 -9.61
CA THR A 45 -4.53 -16.61 -9.51
C THR A 45 -4.29 -15.85 -8.19
N GLY A 46 -3.45 -16.39 -7.30
CA GLY A 46 -3.09 -15.80 -6.02
C GLY A 46 -1.84 -14.94 -6.11
N ILE A 47 -0.83 -15.34 -5.33
CA ILE A 47 0.47 -14.66 -5.24
C ILE A 47 1.57 -15.65 -5.62
N ASN A 48 2.51 -15.20 -6.44
CA ASN A 48 3.73 -15.95 -6.75
C ASN A 48 4.89 -15.39 -5.92
N LEU A 49 5.69 -16.29 -5.33
CA LEU A 49 6.99 -15.97 -4.74
C LEU A 49 8.08 -16.54 -5.65
N LEU A 50 8.91 -15.68 -6.22
CA LEU A 50 9.99 -16.04 -7.13
C LEU A 50 11.34 -15.86 -6.42
N PHE A 51 11.99 -16.98 -6.08
CA PHE A 51 13.27 -16.97 -5.40
C PHE A 51 14.35 -17.56 -6.30
N THR A 52 15.25 -16.68 -6.75
CA THR A 52 16.39 -17.05 -7.58
C THR A 52 17.64 -16.43 -6.97
N ARG A 53 18.62 -17.27 -6.62
CA ARG A 53 19.96 -16.84 -6.24
C ARG A 53 20.85 -17.01 -7.46
N PHE A 54 21.42 -15.92 -7.97
CA PHE A 54 22.19 -15.97 -9.22
C PHE A 54 23.48 -16.76 -9.09
N GLU A 55 24.05 -16.81 -7.89
CA GLU A 55 25.21 -17.65 -7.57
C GLU A 55 24.92 -19.15 -7.72
N ASP A 56 23.65 -19.59 -7.60
CA ASP A 56 23.30 -21.00 -7.76
C ASP A 56 23.46 -21.48 -9.21
N TRP A 57 23.50 -20.58 -10.21
CA TRP A 57 23.71 -20.93 -11.63
C TRP A 57 25.14 -21.38 -11.94
N ILE A 58 26.10 -21.05 -11.08
CA ILE A 58 27.53 -21.38 -11.22
C ILE A 58 28.04 -22.24 -10.05
N ARG A 59 27.12 -22.82 -9.28
CA ARG A 59 27.42 -23.60 -8.06
C ARG A 59 28.42 -24.73 -8.30
N ASP A 60 28.20 -25.50 -9.35
CA ASP A 60 29.04 -26.66 -9.72
C ASP A 60 30.06 -26.32 -10.82
N ASP A 61 30.33 -25.03 -11.04
CA ASP A 61 31.21 -24.57 -12.11
C ASP A 61 32.66 -24.45 -11.60
N GLU A 62 33.55 -25.26 -12.17
CA GLU A 62 34.98 -25.26 -11.83
C GLU A 62 35.80 -24.29 -12.71
N SER A 63 35.17 -23.56 -13.65
CA SER A 63 35.91 -22.60 -14.49
C SER A 63 36.42 -21.39 -13.72
N GLY A 64 37.36 -20.65 -14.31
CA GLY A 64 37.88 -19.42 -13.72
C GLY A 64 36.84 -18.30 -13.61
N ASP A 65 37.12 -17.29 -12.78
CA ASP A 65 36.20 -16.18 -12.48
C ASP A 65 35.70 -15.45 -13.74
N ALA A 66 36.57 -15.24 -14.74
CA ALA A 66 36.20 -14.56 -15.99
C ALA A 66 35.10 -15.32 -16.76
N ASP A 67 35.25 -16.65 -16.87
CA ASP A 67 34.27 -17.50 -17.55
C ASP A 67 32.95 -17.57 -16.75
N LYS A 68 33.03 -17.62 -15.42
CA LYS A 68 31.85 -17.58 -14.52
C LYS A 68 31.07 -16.29 -14.68
N VAL A 69 31.75 -15.15 -14.75
CA VAL A 69 31.14 -13.84 -14.99
C VAL A 69 30.39 -13.80 -16.32
N GLU A 70 30.98 -14.31 -17.40
CA GLU A 70 30.32 -14.37 -18.71
C GLU A 70 29.07 -15.27 -18.69
N LYS A 71 29.16 -16.43 -18.02
CA LYS A 71 28.03 -17.35 -17.85
C LYS A 71 26.90 -16.71 -17.04
N LEU A 72 27.21 -16.03 -15.93
CA LEU A 72 26.23 -15.30 -15.11
C LEU A 72 25.49 -14.25 -15.95
N GLU A 73 26.20 -13.46 -16.76
CA GLU A 73 25.57 -12.49 -17.66
C GLU A 73 24.62 -13.11 -18.67
N ARG A 74 25.01 -14.26 -19.24
CA ARG A 74 24.17 -14.99 -20.19
C ARG A 74 22.91 -15.52 -19.51
N TYR A 75 23.05 -16.26 -18.41
CA TYR A 75 21.92 -16.82 -17.67
C TYR A 75 20.99 -15.74 -17.13
N PHE A 76 21.54 -14.61 -16.68
CA PHE A 76 20.74 -13.48 -16.24
C PHE A 76 19.88 -12.89 -17.36
N ARG A 77 20.45 -12.72 -18.57
CA ARG A 77 19.69 -12.22 -19.73
C ARG A 77 18.57 -13.18 -20.13
N GLU A 78 18.85 -14.48 -20.12
CA GLU A 78 17.85 -15.51 -20.41
C GLU A 78 16.73 -15.51 -19.36
N PHE A 79 17.09 -15.43 -18.07
CA PHE A 79 16.16 -15.38 -16.96
C PHE A 79 15.26 -14.14 -17.04
N LEU A 80 15.85 -12.97 -17.29
CA LEU A 80 15.11 -11.72 -17.41
C LEU A 80 14.15 -11.75 -18.60
N ALA A 81 14.58 -12.30 -19.74
CA ALA A 81 13.71 -12.49 -20.90
C ALA A 81 12.55 -13.44 -20.59
N ALA A 82 12.79 -14.55 -19.89
CA ALA A 82 11.72 -15.46 -19.45
C ALA A 82 10.75 -14.76 -18.49
N PHE A 83 11.27 -14.00 -17.52
CA PHE A 83 10.47 -13.25 -16.57
C PHE A 83 9.60 -12.18 -17.25
N GLN A 84 10.15 -11.42 -18.19
CA GLN A 84 9.43 -10.35 -18.90
C GLN A 84 8.34 -10.91 -19.83
N ASN A 85 8.55 -12.09 -20.42
CA ASN A 85 7.60 -12.73 -21.34
C ASN A 85 6.57 -13.65 -20.67
N ARG A 86 6.60 -13.77 -19.33
CA ARG A 86 5.67 -14.63 -18.58
C ARG A 86 4.21 -14.24 -18.85
N LYS A 87 3.33 -15.24 -18.96
CA LYS A 87 1.91 -15.05 -19.31
C LYS A 87 1.01 -14.79 -18.10
N GLY A 88 1.49 -15.05 -16.88
CA GLY A 88 0.73 -14.90 -15.64
C GLY A 88 0.51 -13.44 -15.19
N THR A 89 -0.70 -13.11 -14.75
CA THR A 89 -1.09 -11.77 -14.26
C THR A 89 -1.05 -11.64 -12.74
N ALA A 90 -0.84 -12.74 -12.00
CA ALA A 90 -0.74 -12.74 -10.55
C ALA A 90 0.37 -11.80 -10.03
N ALA A 91 0.20 -11.32 -8.81
CA ALA A 91 1.22 -10.53 -8.14
C ALA A 91 2.46 -11.41 -7.90
N CYS A 92 3.63 -10.94 -8.34
CA CYS A 92 4.88 -11.70 -8.25
C CYS A 92 5.86 -10.99 -7.31
N PHE A 93 6.23 -11.64 -6.21
CA PHE A 93 7.20 -11.13 -5.27
C PHE A 93 8.55 -11.80 -5.49
N CYS A 94 9.56 -11.02 -5.87
CA CYS A 94 10.87 -11.51 -6.28
C CYS A 94 11.89 -11.26 -5.16
N GLY A 95 12.56 -12.31 -4.71
CA GLY A 95 13.55 -12.25 -3.65
C GLY A 95 14.89 -11.69 -4.11
N LEU A 96 15.47 -10.77 -3.32
CA LEU A 96 16.88 -10.38 -3.40
C LEU A 96 17.59 -10.89 -2.15
N PHE A 97 18.62 -11.70 -2.33
CA PHE A 97 19.29 -12.40 -1.25
C PHE A 97 20.62 -11.75 -0.89
N PRO A 98 21.09 -11.88 0.37
CA PRO A 98 22.46 -11.55 0.72
C PRO A 98 23.42 -12.45 -0.06
N LEU A 99 24.58 -11.91 -0.40
CA LEU A 99 25.64 -12.65 -1.07
C LEU A 99 26.66 -13.16 -0.06
N PRO A 100 27.23 -14.36 -0.27
CA PRO A 100 28.34 -14.83 0.54
C PRO A 100 29.56 -13.90 0.43
N GLU A 101 30.49 -14.03 1.37
CA GLU A 101 31.72 -13.24 1.35
C GLU A 101 32.59 -13.58 0.15
N ALA A 102 33.43 -12.62 -0.29
CA ALA A 102 34.27 -12.77 -1.48
C ALA A 102 35.25 -13.95 -1.38
N GLU A 103 35.62 -14.35 -0.16
CA GLU A 103 36.47 -15.51 0.11
C GLU A 103 35.85 -16.82 -0.41
N PHE A 104 34.52 -16.91 -0.49
CA PHE A 104 33.81 -18.11 -0.93
C PHE A 104 33.51 -18.16 -2.43
N VAL A 105 33.40 -17.01 -3.11
CA VAL A 105 32.92 -16.93 -4.50
C VAL A 105 33.86 -16.20 -5.48
N GLY A 106 34.93 -15.58 -5.00
CA GLY A 106 35.81 -14.74 -5.81
C GLY A 106 35.29 -13.31 -5.95
N GLN A 107 36.21 -12.33 -5.93
CA GLN A 107 35.84 -10.91 -5.92
C GLN A 107 35.15 -10.47 -7.22
N ALA A 108 35.66 -10.89 -8.38
CA ALA A 108 35.09 -10.51 -9.67
C ALA A 108 33.67 -11.05 -9.87
N VAL A 109 33.44 -12.29 -9.46
CA VAL A 109 32.12 -12.94 -9.47
C VAL A 109 31.17 -12.22 -8.52
N ARG A 110 31.62 -11.91 -7.29
CA ARG A 110 30.81 -11.20 -6.30
C ARG A 110 30.38 -9.82 -6.78
N ASP A 111 31.31 -9.04 -7.34
CA ASP A 111 31.01 -7.72 -7.89
C ASP A 111 29.97 -7.82 -9.02
N LYS A 112 30.07 -8.87 -9.85
CA LYS A 112 29.07 -9.13 -10.87
C LYS A 112 27.70 -9.47 -10.29
N LEU A 113 27.63 -10.32 -9.26
CA LEU A 113 26.38 -10.67 -8.60
C LEU A 113 25.71 -9.44 -7.96
N VAL A 114 26.48 -8.50 -7.41
CA VAL A 114 25.95 -7.21 -6.91
C VAL A 114 25.33 -6.41 -8.05
N GLU A 115 26.03 -6.28 -9.18
CA GLU A 115 25.54 -5.60 -10.38
C GLU A 115 24.22 -6.23 -10.88
N LEU A 116 24.17 -7.55 -11.01
CA LEU A 116 22.98 -8.28 -11.47
C LEU A 116 21.79 -8.12 -10.52
N ASN A 117 22.02 -8.14 -9.20
CA ASN A 117 20.97 -7.88 -8.21
C ASN A 117 20.39 -6.46 -8.31
N LEU A 118 21.24 -5.46 -8.57
CA LEU A 118 20.78 -4.07 -8.78
C LEU A 118 19.98 -3.92 -10.08
N LEU A 119 20.44 -4.56 -11.15
CA LEU A 119 19.70 -4.61 -12.42
C LEU A 119 18.35 -5.29 -12.22
N PHE A 120 18.32 -6.47 -11.60
CA PHE A 120 17.09 -7.20 -11.35
C PHE A 120 16.09 -6.38 -10.54
N LYS A 121 16.55 -5.73 -9.46
CA LYS A 121 15.71 -4.83 -8.66
C LYS A 121 15.02 -3.78 -9.51
N ARG A 122 15.76 -3.10 -10.39
CA ARG A 122 15.21 -2.05 -11.27
C ARG A 122 14.15 -2.62 -12.22
N GLU A 123 14.43 -3.76 -12.86
CA GLU A 123 13.49 -4.39 -13.79
C GLU A 123 12.18 -4.83 -13.08
N ILE A 124 12.28 -5.32 -11.84
CA ILE A 124 11.10 -5.65 -11.03
C ILE A 124 10.31 -4.38 -10.68
N GLU A 125 10.97 -3.29 -10.29
CA GLU A 125 10.32 -2.01 -9.96
C GLU A 125 9.60 -1.38 -11.17
N GLU A 126 10.08 -1.62 -12.39
CA GLU A 126 9.45 -1.19 -13.64
C GLU A 126 8.29 -2.12 -14.09
N THR A 127 8.22 -3.34 -13.53
CA THR A 127 7.19 -4.33 -13.85
C THR A 127 5.95 -4.16 -12.96
N GLY A 128 4.84 -3.71 -13.55
CA GLY A 128 3.67 -3.24 -12.79
C GLY A 128 3.01 -4.23 -11.81
N ASN A 129 3.09 -5.55 -12.05
CA ASN A 129 2.57 -6.60 -11.15
C ASN A 129 3.66 -7.36 -10.39
N ALA A 130 4.89 -6.85 -10.35
CA ALA A 130 5.99 -7.44 -9.62
C ALA A 130 6.45 -6.55 -8.46
N PHE A 131 6.95 -7.18 -7.40
CA PHE A 131 7.34 -6.52 -6.16
C PHE A 131 8.65 -7.09 -5.65
N VAL A 132 9.53 -6.23 -5.13
CA VAL A 132 10.80 -6.66 -4.55
C VAL A 132 10.60 -7.11 -3.10
N LEU A 133 11.14 -8.29 -2.78
CA LEU A 133 11.40 -8.77 -1.42
C LEU A 133 12.89 -8.69 -1.14
N ASP A 134 13.32 -7.60 -0.50
CA ASP A 134 14.73 -7.40 -0.19
C ASP A 134 15.08 -8.08 1.14
N PHE A 135 15.83 -9.18 1.07
CA PHE A 135 16.21 -9.96 2.24
C PHE A 135 17.59 -9.55 2.80
N ARG A 136 18.34 -8.71 2.09
CA ARG A 136 19.75 -8.39 2.39
C ARG A 136 20.00 -7.71 3.73
N GLU A 137 18.95 -7.19 4.36
CA GLU A 137 19.01 -6.45 5.63
C GLU A 137 18.26 -7.18 6.77
N LEU A 138 17.78 -8.41 6.53
CA LEU A 138 17.04 -9.18 7.54
C LEU A 138 17.90 -9.58 8.74
N ASP A 139 19.18 -9.82 8.51
CA ASP A 139 20.16 -10.10 9.54
C ASP A 139 20.26 -8.93 10.53
N ARG A 140 20.28 -7.69 10.03
CA ARG A 140 20.28 -6.49 10.87
C ARG A 140 18.95 -6.29 11.56
N LEU A 141 17.83 -6.45 10.83
CA LEU A 141 16.49 -6.26 11.39
C LEU A 141 16.19 -7.24 12.51
N TYR A 142 16.59 -8.50 12.37
CA TYR A 142 16.30 -9.57 13.33
C TYR A 142 17.52 -9.98 14.16
N GLN A 143 18.61 -9.22 14.12
CA GLN A 143 19.83 -9.45 14.91
C GLN A 143 20.39 -10.87 14.75
N ILE A 144 20.49 -11.33 13.50
CA ILE A 144 20.96 -12.68 13.17
C ILE A 144 22.47 -12.63 12.94
N PRO A 145 23.29 -13.23 13.80
CA PRO A 145 24.75 -13.11 13.72
C PRO A 145 25.35 -13.90 12.54
N VAL A 146 24.69 -14.99 12.13
CA VAL A 146 25.18 -15.87 11.08
C VAL A 146 24.07 -16.13 10.05
N VAL A 147 24.31 -15.68 8.82
CA VAL A 147 23.34 -15.77 7.72
C VAL A 147 23.44 -17.11 7.00
N PHE A 148 24.65 -17.56 6.68
CA PHE A 148 24.89 -18.72 5.82
C PHE A 148 25.24 -19.98 6.62
N ASP A 149 24.77 -21.13 6.13
CA ASP A 149 25.13 -22.46 6.63
C ASP A 149 25.75 -23.28 5.48
N PRO A 150 27.09 -23.26 5.31
CA PRO A 150 27.74 -23.95 4.19
C PRO A 150 27.62 -25.48 4.29
N ILE A 151 27.41 -26.03 5.48
CA ILE A 151 27.29 -27.48 5.69
C ILE A 151 25.93 -27.95 5.17
N GLN A 152 24.85 -27.28 5.57
CA GLN A 152 23.51 -27.57 5.04
C GLN A 152 23.39 -27.23 3.55
N ASP A 153 24.08 -26.19 3.08
CA ASP A 153 24.08 -25.83 1.67
C ASP A 153 24.69 -26.94 0.81
N ALA A 154 25.84 -27.50 1.22
CA ALA A 154 26.48 -28.60 0.53
C ALA A 154 25.66 -29.90 0.56
N ALA A 155 24.92 -30.15 1.65
CA ALA A 155 24.15 -31.38 1.82
C ALA A 155 22.77 -31.35 1.14
N GLY A 156 22.11 -30.19 1.08
CA GLY A 156 20.70 -30.10 0.67
C GLY A 156 20.31 -28.82 -0.06
N HIS A 157 21.29 -28.03 -0.53
CA HIS A 157 21.08 -26.75 -1.22
C HIS A 157 20.20 -25.79 -0.38
N MET A 158 20.49 -25.79 0.93
CA MET A 158 19.92 -24.91 1.95
C MET A 158 20.99 -23.93 2.44
N PRO A 159 21.15 -22.76 1.81
CA PRO A 159 22.26 -21.86 2.06
C PRO A 159 22.22 -21.11 3.38
N PHE A 160 21.06 -21.05 4.05
CA PHE A 160 20.83 -20.14 5.16
C PHE A 160 20.68 -20.87 6.48
N THR A 161 21.05 -20.22 7.58
CA THR A 161 20.77 -20.71 8.93
C THR A 161 19.27 -20.77 9.20
N GLU A 162 18.87 -21.57 10.19
CA GLU A 162 17.46 -21.68 10.58
C GLU A 162 16.84 -20.33 11.00
N GLU A 163 17.59 -19.51 11.76
CA GLU A 163 17.17 -18.16 12.15
C GLU A 163 16.89 -17.28 10.92
N TYR A 164 17.73 -17.38 9.89
CA TYR A 164 17.56 -16.61 8.68
C TYR A 164 16.39 -17.11 7.83
N TYR A 165 16.15 -18.42 7.74
CA TYR A 165 14.91 -18.95 7.15
C TYR A 165 13.64 -18.50 7.88
N ALA A 166 13.70 -18.37 9.21
CA ALA A 166 12.60 -17.82 10.01
C ALA A 166 12.31 -16.36 9.66
N ALA A 167 13.37 -15.55 9.51
CA ALA A 167 13.26 -14.17 9.06
C ALA A 167 12.75 -14.06 7.61
N LEU A 168 13.23 -14.91 6.69
CA LEU A 168 12.75 -14.95 5.29
C LEU A 168 11.24 -15.21 5.22
N GLY A 169 10.76 -16.24 5.90
CA GLY A 169 9.33 -16.56 5.91
C GLY A 169 8.48 -15.47 6.56
N THR A 170 9.00 -14.85 7.62
CA THR A 170 8.35 -13.70 8.28
C THR A 170 8.28 -12.48 7.35
N ALA A 171 9.35 -12.18 6.62
CA ALA A 171 9.39 -11.07 5.66
C ALA A 171 8.43 -11.30 4.47
N CYS A 172 8.32 -12.55 3.99
CA CYS A 172 7.33 -12.94 2.98
C CYS A 172 5.91 -12.71 3.50
N ALA A 173 5.60 -13.18 4.71
CA ALA A 173 4.31 -12.98 5.35
C ALA A 173 3.97 -11.49 5.51
N ARG A 174 4.92 -10.69 6.03
CA ARG A 174 4.79 -9.23 6.17
C ARG A 174 4.34 -8.58 4.86
N LYS A 175 5.00 -8.94 3.76
CA LYS A 175 4.69 -8.38 2.42
C LYS A 175 3.37 -8.89 1.85
N ILE A 176 2.99 -10.15 2.09
CA ILE A 176 1.68 -10.70 1.70
C ILE A 176 0.54 -10.02 2.47
N VAL A 177 0.68 -9.81 3.78
CA VAL A 177 -0.29 -9.04 4.59
C VAL A 177 -0.42 -7.64 4.01
N ASN A 178 0.71 -7.01 3.72
CA ASN A 178 0.76 -5.65 3.20
C ASN A 178 0.08 -5.50 1.83
N TRP A 179 0.20 -6.52 0.97
CA TRP A 179 -0.44 -6.56 -0.34
C TRP A 179 -1.95 -6.65 -0.29
N SER A 180 -2.43 -7.44 0.66
CA SER A 180 -3.82 -7.85 0.68
C SER A 180 -4.71 -6.91 1.49
N ARG A 181 -4.15 -6.11 2.41
CA ARG A 181 -4.91 -5.08 3.15
C ARG A 181 -3.97 -4.02 3.73
N GLN A 182 -4.27 -2.75 3.49
CA GLN A 182 -3.71 -1.63 4.25
C GLN A 182 -4.81 -0.74 4.82
N PRO A 183 -5.14 -0.88 6.10
CA PRO A 183 -6.16 -0.03 6.70
C PRO A 183 -5.59 1.36 7.05
N PHE A 184 -4.32 1.43 7.47
CA PHE A 184 -3.73 2.62 8.07
C PHE A 184 -3.43 3.73 7.07
N LYS A 185 -3.75 4.97 7.45
CA LYS A 185 -3.58 6.20 6.65
C LYS A 185 -3.08 7.38 7.47
N ALA A 186 -3.24 7.38 8.79
CA ALA A 186 -2.85 8.48 9.66
C ALA A 186 -2.05 8.00 10.87
N ILE A 187 -1.05 8.78 11.25
CA ILE A 187 -0.27 8.66 12.48
C ILE A 187 -0.64 9.85 13.36
N VAL A 188 -1.17 9.57 14.54
CA VAL A 188 -1.46 10.54 15.59
C VAL A 188 -0.35 10.44 16.62
N LEU A 189 0.23 11.57 16.95
CA LEU A 189 1.41 11.68 17.81
C LEU A 189 1.05 12.49 19.04
N ASP A 190 1.42 11.98 20.21
CA ASP A 190 1.66 12.83 21.37
C ASP A 190 2.89 13.73 21.16
N CYS A 191 3.06 14.77 21.99
CA CYS A 191 4.18 15.69 21.91
C CYS A 191 5.25 15.42 22.98
N ASP A 192 4.91 15.58 24.25
CA ASP A 192 5.88 15.52 25.36
C ASP A 192 6.40 14.10 25.57
N ASN A 193 7.71 13.93 25.72
CA ASN A 193 8.39 12.61 25.77
C ASN A 193 8.16 11.69 24.55
N THR A 194 7.47 12.19 23.51
CA THR A 194 7.22 11.46 22.26
C THR A 194 7.97 12.10 21.09
N LEU A 195 7.75 13.39 20.82
CA LEU A 195 8.44 14.13 19.75
C LEU A 195 9.71 14.85 20.24
N TRP A 196 9.79 15.11 21.53
CA TRP A 196 10.93 15.68 22.25
C TRP A 196 10.97 15.13 23.66
N LYS A 197 12.07 15.35 24.37
CA LYS A 197 12.20 15.04 25.80
C LYS A 197 11.81 16.24 26.66
N GLY A 198 10.99 16.02 27.69
CA GLY A 198 10.53 17.06 28.62
C GLY A 198 9.07 17.43 28.44
N ILE A 199 8.55 18.26 29.35
CA ILE A 199 7.14 18.70 29.40
C ILE A 199 7.09 20.18 29.05
N CYS A 200 6.56 20.53 27.87
CA CYS A 200 6.67 21.91 27.38
C CYS A 200 5.96 22.95 28.27
N GLY A 201 4.87 22.56 28.95
CA GLY A 201 4.14 23.45 29.87
C GLY A 201 4.88 23.74 31.18
N GLU A 202 5.83 22.89 31.58
CA GLU A 202 6.63 23.05 32.80
C GLU A 202 8.02 23.61 32.50
N ASP A 203 8.69 23.04 31.49
CA ASP A 203 10.06 23.35 31.11
C ASP A 203 10.17 24.56 30.17
N GLY A 204 9.07 24.94 29.53
CA GLY A 204 9.03 25.92 28.46
C GLY A 204 9.74 25.45 27.19
N ALA A 205 9.59 26.21 26.09
CA ALA A 205 10.15 25.81 24.80
C ALA A 205 11.68 25.67 24.75
N ALA A 206 12.39 26.38 25.62
CA ALA A 206 13.85 26.30 25.74
C ALA A 206 14.34 25.14 26.63
N GLY A 207 13.48 24.59 27.49
CA GLY A 207 13.83 23.51 28.41
C GLY A 207 13.63 22.11 27.81
N VAL A 208 12.77 21.98 26.79
CA VAL A 208 12.58 20.70 26.08
C VAL A 208 13.75 20.42 25.13
N THR A 209 14.16 19.16 25.05
CA THR A 209 15.34 18.74 24.28
C THR A 209 14.96 17.82 23.13
N VAL A 210 15.45 18.13 21.92
CA VAL A 210 15.38 17.24 20.76
C VAL A 210 16.78 16.74 20.43
N ASP A 211 17.15 15.63 21.07
CA ASP A 211 18.41 14.94 20.81
C ASP A 211 18.37 14.15 19.49
N GLU A 212 19.43 13.39 19.21
CA GLU A 212 19.56 12.60 17.99
C GLU A 212 18.46 11.54 17.84
N HIS A 213 18.00 10.92 18.93
CA HIS A 213 17.01 9.85 18.87
C HIS A 213 15.62 10.38 18.52
N TYR A 214 15.20 11.49 19.15
CA TYR A 214 13.96 12.17 18.79
C TYR A 214 14.02 12.75 17.37
N ARG A 215 15.17 13.28 16.95
CA ARG A 215 15.36 13.77 15.58
C ARG A 215 15.24 12.64 14.54
N ASN A 216 15.83 11.48 14.84
CA ASN A 216 15.73 10.29 13.99
C ASN A 216 14.27 9.78 13.89
N LEU A 217 13.52 9.80 15.00
CA LEU A 217 12.08 9.52 15.00
C LEU A 217 11.32 10.51 14.11
N GLN A 218 11.58 11.80 14.23
CA GLN A 218 10.95 12.84 13.40
C GLN A 218 11.25 12.65 11.91
N HIS A 219 12.51 12.37 11.55
CA HIS A 219 12.86 12.03 10.16
C HIS A 219 12.14 10.77 9.67
N TRP A 220 12.03 9.74 10.52
CA TRP A 220 11.29 8.53 10.19
C TRP A 220 9.81 8.83 9.95
N LEU A 221 9.16 9.65 10.79
CA LEU A 221 7.76 10.09 10.62
C LEU A 221 7.56 10.87 9.32
N LEU A 222 8.49 11.77 8.98
CA LEU A 222 8.47 12.49 7.70
C LEU A 222 8.62 11.53 6.52
N SER A 223 9.43 10.47 6.64
CA SER A 223 9.48 9.42 5.59
C SER A 223 8.13 8.74 5.40
N ARG A 224 7.41 8.41 6.50
CA ARG A 224 6.06 7.83 6.42
C ARG A 224 5.07 8.81 5.80
N GLN A 225 5.23 10.11 6.07
CA GLN A 225 4.43 11.18 5.47
C GLN A 225 4.65 11.29 3.96
N GLN A 226 5.90 11.21 3.50
CA GLN A 226 6.24 11.18 2.08
C GLN A 226 5.73 9.91 1.38
N GLU A 227 5.52 8.83 2.13
CA GLU A 227 4.83 7.62 1.65
C GLU A 227 3.29 7.73 1.73
N GLY A 228 2.77 8.90 2.10
CA GLY A 228 1.35 9.28 2.07
C GLY A 228 0.56 9.02 3.34
N MET A 229 1.24 8.79 4.47
CA MET A 229 0.58 8.85 5.76
C MET A 229 0.33 10.30 6.18
N LEU A 230 -0.80 10.55 6.84
CA LEU A 230 -1.05 11.84 7.47
C LEU A 230 -0.38 11.88 8.84
N LEU A 231 0.27 13.00 9.17
CA LEU A 231 0.75 13.25 10.52
C LEU A 231 -0.24 14.17 11.24
N LEU A 232 -0.61 13.80 12.46
CA LEU A 232 -1.57 14.51 13.30
C LEU A 232 -1.01 14.62 14.72
N LEU A 233 -1.35 15.69 15.44
CA LEU A 233 -1.02 15.81 16.86
C LEU A 233 -2.25 15.58 17.74
N CYS A 234 -2.10 14.82 18.82
CA CYS A 234 -3.10 14.68 19.87
C CYS A 234 -2.39 14.64 21.23
N SER A 235 -2.25 15.81 21.83
CA SER A 235 -1.43 16.00 23.02
C SER A 235 -2.16 16.81 24.09
N LYS A 236 -1.91 16.47 25.36
CA LYS A 236 -2.49 17.16 26.52
C LYS A 236 -1.63 18.35 26.91
N ASN A 237 -1.72 19.41 26.10
CA ASN A 237 -0.96 20.65 26.30
C ASN A 237 -1.81 21.87 25.96
N ASN A 238 -1.36 23.06 26.39
CA ASN A 238 -1.84 24.30 25.79
C ASN A 238 -1.26 24.45 24.38
N GLU A 239 -2.12 24.86 23.45
CA GLU A 239 -1.73 24.99 22.04
C GLU A 239 -0.56 25.96 21.82
N ALA A 240 -0.50 27.07 22.56
CA ALA A 240 0.56 28.07 22.43
C ALA A 240 1.95 27.51 22.79
N ASP A 241 2.04 26.72 23.87
CA ASP A 241 3.31 26.18 24.37
C ASP A 241 3.91 25.20 23.37
N VAL A 242 3.06 24.34 22.77
CA VAL A 242 3.47 23.40 21.73
C VAL A 242 3.98 24.15 20.50
N TRP A 243 3.25 25.14 19.98
CA TRP A 243 3.72 25.89 18.82
C TRP A 243 5.01 26.65 19.09
N GLU A 244 5.21 27.15 20.31
CA GLU A 244 6.47 27.78 20.69
C GLU A 244 7.66 26.81 20.59
N VAL A 245 7.50 25.54 20.99
CA VAL A 245 8.53 24.51 20.79
C VAL A 245 8.81 24.30 19.30
N PHE A 246 7.77 24.11 18.49
CA PHE A 246 7.91 23.88 17.05
C PHE A 246 8.61 25.05 16.33
N GLU A 247 8.39 26.29 16.78
CA GLU A 247 8.96 27.49 16.16
C GLU A 247 10.36 27.84 16.66
N LYS A 248 10.64 27.63 17.95
CA LYS A 248 11.89 28.11 18.59
C LYS A 248 12.94 27.04 18.81
N ASN A 249 12.57 25.76 18.88
CA ASN A 249 13.53 24.70 19.15
C ASN A 249 14.26 24.28 17.85
N PRO A 250 15.58 24.51 17.74
CA PRO A 250 16.33 24.26 16.50
C PRO A 250 16.47 22.77 16.17
N GLY A 251 16.18 21.87 17.12
CA GLY A 251 16.21 20.43 16.88
C GLY A 251 14.94 19.89 16.23
N MET A 252 13.84 20.67 16.19
CA MET A 252 12.60 20.27 15.53
C MET A 252 12.78 20.20 14.02
N VAL A 253 12.34 19.07 13.45
CA VAL A 253 12.38 18.81 12.01
C VAL A 253 10.98 18.83 11.43
N ILE A 254 10.01 18.27 12.17
CA ILE A 254 8.60 18.39 11.81
C ILE A 254 8.17 19.83 12.04
N THR A 255 7.69 20.45 10.97
CA THR A 255 7.03 21.76 11.00
C THR A 255 5.52 21.63 10.87
N LYS A 256 4.80 22.73 11.11
CA LYS A 256 3.33 22.80 11.01
C LYS A 256 2.80 22.41 9.62
N GLU A 257 3.57 22.65 8.57
CA GLU A 257 3.24 22.31 7.18
C GLU A 257 3.23 20.79 6.91
N HIS A 258 3.86 19.99 7.77
CA HIS A 258 3.84 18.53 7.65
C HIS A 258 2.58 17.91 8.30
N LEU A 259 1.83 18.68 9.08
CA LEU A 259 0.69 18.21 9.87
C LEU A 259 -0.62 18.43 9.13
N ALA A 260 -1.48 17.41 9.08
CA ALA A 260 -2.81 17.50 8.48
C ALA A 260 -3.89 18.01 9.46
N GLY A 261 -3.62 17.96 10.76
CA GLY A 261 -4.55 18.36 11.83
C GLY A 261 -3.93 18.15 13.21
N TRP A 262 -4.54 18.76 14.23
CA TRP A 262 -4.09 18.63 15.61
C TRP A 262 -5.24 18.81 16.61
N ARG A 263 -5.08 18.26 17.81
CA ARG A 263 -5.85 18.53 19.01
C ARG A 263 -4.87 18.71 20.17
N LEU A 264 -4.76 19.94 20.64
CA LEU A 264 -3.85 20.36 21.70
C LEU A 264 -4.70 20.98 22.81
N ASN A 265 -5.23 20.12 23.66
CA ASN A 265 -6.18 20.46 24.72
C ASN A 265 -6.20 19.34 25.78
N TRP A 266 -7.01 19.50 26.82
CA TRP A 266 -7.06 18.56 27.95
C TRP A 266 -8.18 17.51 27.85
N GLU A 267 -8.87 17.42 26.70
CA GLU A 267 -9.89 16.39 26.47
C GLU A 267 -9.26 14.99 26.31
N PRO A 268 -10.02 13.90 26.56
CA PRO A 268 -9.52 12.54 26.35
C PRO A 268 -8.98 12.32 24.94
N LYS A 269 -7.86 11.60 24.81
CA LYS A 269 -7.19 11.41 23.52
C LYS A 269 -8.04 10.58 22.55
N SER A 270 -8.78 9.59 23.05
CA SER A 270 -9.73 8.85 22.23
C SER A 270 -10.79 9.74 21.57
N GLU A 271 -11.35 10.72 22.29
CA GLU A 271 -12.34 11.66 21.77
C GLU A 271 -11.73 12.63 20.74
N ASN A 272 -10.54 13.15 21.04
CA ASN A 272 -9.80 13.99 20.12
C ASN A 272 -9.46 13.26 18.81
N ILE A 273 -9.09 11.98 18.87
CA ILE A 273 -8.86 11.15 17.68
C ILE A 273 -10.15 10.93 16.89
N ARG A 274 -11.30 10.71 17.54
CA ARG A 274 -12.60 10.64 16.84
C ARG A 274 -12.92 11.94 16.12
N ALA A 275 -12.73 13.08 16.78
CA ALA A 275 -12.96 14.38 16.17
C ALA A 275 -12.02 14.63 14.98
N LEU A 276 -10.76 14.20 15.04
CA LEU A 276 -9.82 14.25 13.91
C LEU A 276 -10.25 13.30 12.78
N ALA A 277 -10.73 12.10 13.10
CA ALA A 277 -11.21 11.13 12.12
C ALA A 277 -12.44 11.66 11.36
N GLU A 278 -13.37 12.31 12.06
CA GLU A 278 -14.52 12.99 11.46
C GLU A 278 -14.09 14.19 10.58
N GLU A 279 -13.19 15.05 11.08
CA GLU A 279 -12.63 16.19 10.31
C GLU A 279 -11.98 15.72 9.00
N LEU A 280 -11.28 14.58 9.03
CA LEU A 280 -10.57 14.02 7.88
C LEU A 280 -11.44 13.07 7.03
N ASN A 281 -12.68 12.78 7.46
CA ASN A 281 -13.57 11.79 6.84
C ASN A 281 -12.87 10.43 6.62
N LEU A 282 -12.19 9.96 7.66
CA LEU A 282 -11.48 8.68 7.70
C LEU A 282 -12.06 7.79 8.81
N GLY A 283 -12.12 6.49 8.58
CA GLY A 283 -12.50 5.53 9.63
C GLY A 283 -11.40 5.37 10.67
N LEU A 284 -11.76 5.16 11.94
CA LEU A 284 -10.82 5.00 13.07
C LEU A 284 -9.85 3.84 12.86
N GLU A 285 -10.24 2.79 12.14
CA GLU A 285 -9.39 1.65 11.78
C GLU A 285 -8.20 2.03 10.90
N SER A 286 -8.16 3.27 10.40
CA SER A 286 -7.05 3.82 9.62
C SER A 286 -6.04 4.62 10.44
N PHE A 287 -6.20 4.72 11.76
CA PHE A 287 -5.36 5.52 12.63
C PHE A 287 -4.39 4.65 13.43
N ILE A 288 -3.16 5.13 13.53
CA ILE A 288 -2.14 4.64 14.46
C ILE A 288 -1.88 5.76 15.45
N PHE A 289 -1.97 5.50 16.74
CA PHE A 289 -1.67 6.43 17.81
C PHE A 289 -0.34 6.06 18.46
N ILE A 290 0.58 7.01 18.63
CA ILE A 290 1.89 6.81 19.23
C ILE A 290 2.06 7.77 20.41
N ASP A 291 2.44 7.22 21.55
CA ASP A 291 2.58 7.91 22.84
C ASP A 291 3.57 7.14 23.74
N ASP A 292 4.28 7.81 24.65
CA ASP A 292 5.15 7.18 25.64
C ASP A 292 4.38 6.66 26.87
N SER A 293 3.26 7.30 27.20
CA SER A 293 2.46 7.07 28.39
C SER A 293 1.63 5.78 28.30
N PRO A 294 1.84 4.81 29.23
CA PRO A 294 0.99 3.64 29.31
C PRO A 294 -0.47 3.97 29.63
N ALA A 295 -0.75 5.07 30.34
CA ALA A 295 -2.11 5.46 30.69
C ALA A 295 -2.88 5.96 29.46
N GLU A 296 -2.25 6.81 28.63
CA GLU A 296 -2.88 7.37 27.44
C GLU A 296 -3.06 6.31 26.34
N THR A 297 -2.06 5.44 26.15
CA THR A 297 -2.20 4.31 25.21
C THR A 297 -3.30 3.34 25.64
N ALA A 298 -3.46 3.07 26.95
CA ALA A 298 -4.56 2.25 27.48
C ALA A 298 -5.92 2.93 27.33
N GLU A 299 -6.00 4.26 27.53
CA GLU A 299 -7.22 5.05 27.34
C GLU A 299 -7.73 4.94 25.90
N VAL A 300 -6.87 5.24 24.91
CA VAL A 300 -7.20 5.15 23.49
C VAL A 300 -7.58 3.73 23.12
N SER A 301 -6.82 2.75 23.59
CA SER A 301 -7.09 1.34 23.36
C SER A 301 -8.47 0.87 23.86
N HIS A 302 -8.90 1.36 25.02
CA HIS A 302 -10.17 0.97 25.63
C HIS A 302 -11.36 1.68 24.98
N HIS A 303 -11.23 2.98 24.73
CA HIS A 303 -12.33 3.82 24.28
C HIS A 303 -12.42 3.93 22.75
N ALA A 304 -11.34 3.69 22.02
CA ALA A 304 -11.29 3.67 20.55
C ALA A 304 -10.53 2.40 20.06
N PRO A 305 -11.08 1.19 20.28
CA PRO A 305 -10.41 -0.09 19.98
C PRO A 305 -10.09 -0.33 18.50
N GLU A 306 -10.68 0.45 17.60
CA GLU A 306 -10.35 0.50 16.18
C GLU A 306 -9.01 1.21 15.90
N VAL A 307 -8.53 2.06 16.79
CA VAL A 307 -7.24 2.75 16.64
C VAL A 307 -6.12 1.81 17.08
N LEU A 308 -5.05 1.69 16.28
CA LEU A 308 -3.85 0.98 16.70
C LEU A 308 -3.02 1.87 17.62
N ALA A 309 -3.14 1.69 18.94
CA ALA A 309 -2.29 2.38 19.91
C ALA A 309 -0.94 1.66 20.07
N LEU A 310 0.15 2.43 19.97
CA LEU A 310 1.53 1.98 20.10
C LEU A 310 2.20 2.78 21.21
N ARG A 311 2.68 2.07 22.23
CA ARG A 311 3.53 2.68 23.26
C ARG A 311 4.98 2.71 22.78
N LEU A 312 5.63 3.87 22.84
CA LEU A 312 7.08 3.95 22.60
C LEU A 312 7.86 3.30 23.77
N PRO A 313 8.99 2.63 23.49
CA PRO A 313 9.91 2.20 24.54
C PRO A 313 10.33 3.35 25.45
N ALA A 314 10.67 3.09 26.72
CA ALA A 314 11.17 4.14 27.61
C ALA A 314 12.53 4.69 27.15
N GLU A 315 13.32 3.87 26.45
CA GLU A 315 14.64 4.22 25.93
C GLU A 315 14.56 4.75 24.48
N PRO A 316 14.85 6.04 24.23
CA PRO A 316 14.75 6.65 22.89
C PRO A 316 15.61 5.99 21.82
N GLU A 317 16.76 5.42 22.20
CA GLU A 317 17.65 4.69 21.30
C GLU A 317 16.98 3.47 20.64
N ARG A 318 15.88 2.98 21.21
CA ARG A 318 15.12 1.82 20.71
C ARG A 318 13.98 2.20 19.77
N PHE A 319 13.62 3.49 19.63
CA PHE A 319 12.47 3.93 18.82
C PHE A 319 12.49 3.39 17.39
N THR A 320 13.61 3.56 16.69
CA THR A 320 13.73 3.14 15.28
C THR A 320 13.63 1.64 15.13
N SER A 321 14.32 0.87 15.98
CA SER A 321 14.24 -0.61 15.97
C SER A 321 12.80 -1.07 16.23
N TYR A 322 12.15 -0.53 17.26
CA TYR A 322 10.76 -0.83 17.59
C TYR A 322 9.82 -0.60 16.40
N LEU A 323 9.85 0.59 15.81
CA LEU A 323 8.96 0.97 14.71
C LEU A 323 9.22 0.16 13.44
N ASN A 324 10.45 -0.27 13.19
CA ASN A 324 10.78 -1.13 12.05
C ASN A 324 10.15 -2.53 12.13
N HIS A 325 9.80 -3.01 13.33
CA HIS A 325 9.06 -4.26 13.51
C HIS A 325 7.53 -4.09 13.40
N VAL A 326 7.00 -2.87 13.43
CA VAL A 326 5.56 -2.63 13.34
C VAL A 326 5.08 -2.64 11.88
N TRP A 327 4.39 -3.71 11.49
CA TRP A 327 3.94 -3.91 10.09
C TRP A 327 2.87 -2.92 9.64
N ALA A 328 2.25 -2.19 10.57
CA ALA A 328 1.19 -1.21 10.27
C ALA A 328 1.67 -0.04 9.39
N PHE A 329 2.96 0.27 9.43
CA PHE A 329 3.58 1.36 8.68
C PHE A 329 4.04 0.98 7.28
N ASP A 330 3.92 -0.29 6.88
CA ASP A 330 4.42 -0.75 5.60
C ASP A 330 3.61 -0.18 4.42
N ARG A 331 4.30 0.15 3.33
CA ARG A 331 3.70 0.61 2.06
C ARG A 331 4.21 -0.23 0.90
N LEU A 332 3.30 -0.75 0.08
CA LEU A 332 3.68 -1.51 -1.11
C LEU A 332 4.00 -0.61 -2.31
N LYS A 333 3.12 0.36 -2.57
CA LYS A 333 3.28 1.31 -3.66
C LYS A 333 2.82 2.67 -3.17
N VAL A 334 3.69 3.65 -3.34
CA VAL A 334 3.40 5.06 -3.05
C VAL A 334 3.04 5.73 -4.36
N THR A 335 1.80 6.20 -4.49
CA THR A 335 1.36 6.92 -5.68
C THR A 335 1.69 8.41 -5.58
N ALA A 336 1.67 9.13 -6.71
CA ALA A 336 1.82 10.59 -6.69
C ALA A 336 0.72 11.26 -5.84
N GLU A 337 -0.50 10.71 -5.84
CA GLU A 337 -1.60 11.21 -5.00
C GLU A 337 -1.32 11.02 -3.50
N ASP A 338 -0.61 9.94 -3.13
CA ASP A 338 -0.23 9.68 -1.75
C ASP A 338 0.75 10.74 -1.24
N ARG A 339 1.72 11.14 -2.07
CA ARG A 339 2.70 12.19 -1.72
C ARG A 339 2.05 13.55 -1.44
N GLU A 340 0.98 13.88 -2.17
CA GLU A 340 0.28 15.16 -2.00
C GLU A 340 -0.86 15.14 -0.98
N ARG A 341 -1.08 13.99 -0.31
CA ARG A 341 -2.24 13.79 0.55
C ARG A 341 -2.31 14.81 1.68
N THR A 342 -1.21 15.07 2.40
CA THR A 342 -1.16 16.06 3.49
C THR A 342 -1.58 17.44 2.99
N ARG A 343 -1.03 17.90 1.87
CA ARG A 343 -1.36 19.18 1.26
C ARG A 343 -2.84 19.27 0.89
N LEU A 344 -3.40 18.21 0.32
CA LEU A 344 -4.82 18.16 -0.04
C LEU A 344 -5.73 18.32 1.17
N TYR A 345 -5.39 17.70 2.30
CA TYR A 345 -6.13 17.84 3.56
C TYR A 345 -6.04 19.25 4.13
N GLN A 346 -4.85 19.85 4.13
CA GLN A 346 -4.67 21.24 4.57
C GLN A 346 -5.47 22.22 3.71
N GLN A 347 -5.51 22.01 2.39
CA GLN A 347 -6.35 22.80 1.49
C GLN A 347 -7.83 22.62 1.80
N GLU A 348 -8.28 21.39 2.08
CA GLU A 348 -9.67 21.11 2.43
C GLU A 348 -10.07 21.79 3.74
N LYS A 349 -9.20 21.78 4.75
CA LYS A 349 -9.41 22.51 6.01
C LYS A 349 -9.60 24.01 5.78
N ARG A 350 -8.78 24.61 4.90
CA ARG A 350 -8.93 26.02 4.50
C ARG A 350 -10.25 26.27 3.77
N ARG A 351 -10.74 25.33 2.97
CA ARG A 351 -12.05 25.43 2.31
C ARG A 351 -13.19 25.37 3.32
N GLU A 352 -13.12 24.48 4.30
CA GLU A 352 -14.18 24.36 5.32
C GLU A 352 -14.25 25.61 6.23
N ALA A 353 -13.11 26.24 6.53
CA ALA A 353 -13.10 27.53 7.23
C ALA A 353 -13.90 28.60 6.46
N VAL A 354 -13.64 28.73 5.14
CA VAL A 354 -14.38 29.65 4.27
C VAL A 354 -15.86 29.28 4.20
N ARG A 355 -16.18 27.99 4.15
CA ARG A 355 -17.57 27.51 4.14
C ARG A 355 -18.33 27.93 5.40
N THR A 356 -17.68 27.84 6.56
CA THR A 356 -18.26 28.22 7.85
C THR A 356 -18.48 29.73 7.94
N GLU A 357 -17.62 30.53 7.31
CA GLU A 357 -17.74 31.99 7.23
C GLU A 357 -18.75 32.46 6.16
N SER A 358 -19.13 31.59 5.21
CA SER A 358 -19.98 31.95 4.08
C SER A 358 -21.46 31.97 4.44
N LEU A 359 -22.20 32.95 3.91
CA LEU A 359 -23.64 33.12 4.20
C LEU A 359 -24.54 32.14 3.43
N SER A 360 -24.05 31.55 2.35
CA SER A 360 -24.78 30.59 1.51
C SER A 360 -23.84 29.74 0.66
N LEU A 361 -24.35 28.67 0.05
CA LEU A 361 -23.57 27.81 -0.86
C LEU A 361 -23.06 28.58 -2.09
N SER A 362 -23.87 29.45 -2.69
CA SER A 362 -23.42 30.27 -3.83
C SER A 362 -22.35 31.28 -3.43
N ASP A 363 -22.44 31.85 -2.23
CA ASP A 363 -21.39 32.73 -1.69
C ASP A 363 -20.08 31.98 -1.49
N PHE A 364 -20.15 30.79 -0.88
CA PHE A 364 -19.00 29.90 -0.72
C PHE A 364 -18.31 29.58 -2.05
N ILE A 365 -19.06 29.15 -3.06
CA ILE A 365 -18.50 28.79 -4.38
C ILE A 365 -17.84 30.02 -5.04
N ARG A 366 -18.46 31.21 -4.94
CA ARG A 366 -17.86 32.45 -5.45
C ARG A 366 -16.54 32.79 -4.75
N GLN A 367 -16.49 32.62 -3.43
CA GLN A 367 -15.26 32.86 -2.65
C GLN A 367 -14.15 31.84 -2.98
N LEU A 368 -14.50 30.60 -3.33
CA LEU A 368 -13.53 29.61 -3.81
C LEU A 368 -12.86 30.01 -5.13
N LYS A 369 -13.52 30.80 -5.97
CA LYS A 369 -13.09 31.09 -7.36
C LYS A 369 -12.87 29.80 -8.16
N LEU A 370 -13.89 28.95 -8.16
CA LEU A 370 -13.82 27.61 -8.74
C LEU A 370 -13.69 27.68 -10.27
N ASN A 371 -12.66 27.03 -10.78
CA ASN A 371 -12.38 26.82 -12.19
C ASN A 371 -12.59 25.33 -12.53
N VAL A 372 -13.35 25.05 -13.58
CA VAL A 372 -13.60 23.67 -14.04
C VAL A 372 -13.18 23.56 -15.50
N ALA A 373 -12.37 22.58 -15.84
CA ALA A 373 -12.04 22.25 -17.21
C ALA A 373 -12.65 20.90 -17.62
N VAL A 374 -13.25 20.88 -18.80
CA VAL A 374 -13.78 19.66 -19.42
C VAL A 374 -13.09 19.47 -20.76
N ASN A 375 -12.19 18.49 -20.81
CA ASN A 375 -11.27 18.28 -21.93
C ASN A 375 -11.48 16.89 -22.56
N PRO A 376 -11.19 16.74 -23.87
CA PRO A 376 -11.11 15.43 -24.49
C PRO A 376 -10.00 14.62 -23.83
N PHE A 377 -10.28 13.36 -23.55
CA PHE A 377 -9.33 12.40 -23.03
C PHE A 377 -8.07 12.26 -23.91
N THR A 378 -6.93 12.11 -23.26
CA THR A 378 -5.66 11.76 -23.89
C THR A 378 -5.18 10.38 -23.45
N ALA A 379 -4.44 9.69 -24.32
CA ALA A 379 -3.92 8.35 -24.04
C ALA A 379 -3.03 8.26 -22.78
N ALA A 380 -2.42 9.37 -22.34
CA ALA A 380 -1.62 9.42 -21.12
C ALA A 380 -2.48 9.34 -19.84
N GLU A 381 -3.77 9.67 -19.92
CA GLU A 381 -4.66 9.75 -18.75
C GLU A 381 -5.38 8.42 -18.47
N ALA A 382 -5.16 7.38 -19.29
CA ALA A 382 -5.90 6.11 -19.22
C ALA A 382 -5.85 5.47 -17.83
N GLU A 383 -4.67 5.45 -17.20
CA GLU A 383 -4.48 4.93 -15.85
C GLU A 383 -5.35 5.69 -14.84
N ARG A 384 -5.33 7.03 -14.89
CA ARG A 384 -6.11 7.87 -13.97
C ARG A 384 -7.61 7.70 -14.17
N VAL A 385 -8.07 7.65 -15.42
CA VAL A 385 -9.49 7.42 -15.75
C VAL A 385 -9.93 6.04 -15.24
N SER A 386 -9.12 5.00 -15.47
CA SER A 386 -9.35 3.64 -14.96
C SER A 386 -9.50 3.64 -13.45
N GLN A 387 -8.55 4.23 -12.72
CA GLN A 387 -8.59 4.35 -11.25
C GLN A 387 -9.87 5.05 -10.76
N LEU A 388 -10.31 6.13 -11.42
CA LEU A 388 -11.53 6.84 -11.05
C LEU A 388 -12.79 5.98 -11.23
N THR A 389 -12.87 5.18 -12.29
CA THR A 389 -14.01 4.24 -12.48
C THR A 389 -14.05 3.16 -11.41
N GLN A 390 -12.88 2.73 -10.89
CA GLN A 390 -12.79 1.70 -9.86
C GLN A 390 -13.10 2.22 -8.45
N ARG A 391 -12.73 3.47 -8.15
CA ARG A 391 -12.82 4.04 -6.79
C ARG A 391 -14.09 4.85 -6.54
N THR A 392 -14.71 5.41 -7.58
CA THR A 392 -15.83 6.36 -7.44
C THR A 392 -17.18 5.64 -7.43
N ASN A 393 -17.78 5.51 -6.25
CA ASN A 393 -19.04 4.78 -6.06
C ASN A 393 -20.24 5.67 -5.67
N GLN A 394 -20.01 6.92 -5.25
CA GLN A 394 -21.07 7.80 -4.73
C GLN A 394 -21.76 8.63 -5.84
N PHE A 395 -20.99 9.39 -6.62
CA PHE A 395 -21.51 10.09 -7.78
C PHE A 395 -21.09 9.34 -9.03
N ASN A 396 -21.85 8.31 -9.38
CA ASN A 396 -21.59 7.44 -10.53
C ASN A 396 -22.92 6.90 -11.09
N LEU A 397 -23.12 6.99 -12.41
CA LEU A 397 -24.34 6.52 -13.09
C LEU A 397 -24.58 5.02 -12.93
N SER A 398 -23.54 4.20 -13.10
CA SER A 398 -23.70 2.74 -13.23
C SER A 398 -22.70 1.91 -12.43
N THR A 399 -21.65 2.54 -11.88
CA THR A 399 -20.52 1.88 -11.18
C THR A 399 -19.76 0.85 -12.05
N GLN A 400 -19.85 0.98 -13.37
CA GLN A 400 -19.09 0.15 -14.30
C GLN A 400 -17.59 0.45 -14.17
N ARG A 401 -16.84 -0.57 -13.76
CA ARG A 401 -15.38 -0.51 -13.61
C ARG A 401 -14.76 -0.80 -14.96
N ARG A 402 -13.80 0.03 -15.39
CA ARG A 402 -13.11 -0.14 -16.66
C ARG A 402 -11.61 -0.20 -16.45
N SER A 403 -10.98 -1.08 -17.20
CA SER A 403 -9.54 -1.18 -17.37
C SER A 403 -9.03 -0.07 -18.30
N GLU A 404 -7.72 0.16 -18.28
CA GLU A 404 -7.07 1.09 -19.20
C GLU A 404 -7.27 0.69 -20.67
N ALA A 405 -7.24 -0.61 -20.96
CA ALA A 405 -7.43 -1.14 -22.30
C ALA A 405 -8.84 -0.84 -22.83
N GLU A 406 -9.87 -1.05 -22.00
CA GLU A 406 -11.26 -0.73 -22.36
C GLU A 406 -11.47 0.77 -22.59
N ILE A 407 -10.90 1.63 -21.75
CA ILE A 407 -11.00 3.10 -21.93
C ILE A 407 -10.35 3.53 -23.26
N ARG A 408 -9.17 2.97 -23.57
CA ARG A 408 -8.48 3.24 -24.84
C ARG A 408 -9.27 2.72 -26.05
N ALA A 409 -9.97 1.60 -25.91
CA ALA A 409 -10.83 1.06 -26.96
C ALA A 409 -12.06 1.96 -27.20
N LEU A 410 -12.75 2.35 -26.12
CA LEU A 410 -13.90 3.25 -26.16
C LEU A 410 -13.55 4.59 -26.82
N ALA A 411 -12.39 5.15 -26.50
CA ALA A 411 -11.93 6.40 -27.09
C ALA A 411 -11.69 6.33 -28.61
N LYS A 412 -11.62 5.13 -29.20
CA LYS A 412 -11.47 4.91 -30.66
C LYS A 412 -12.80 4.57 -31.36
N GLU A 413 -13.86 4.31 -30.61
CA GLU A 413 -15.15 3.95 -31.18
C GLU A 413 -15.82 5.16 -31.87
N PRO A 414 -16.34 5.00 -33.11
CA PRO A 414 -17.10 6.06 -33.76
C PRO A 414 -18.32 6.49 -32.94
N GLY A 415 -18.55 7.80 -32.83
CA GLY A 415 -19.68 8.33 -32.06
C GLY A 415 -19.50 8.28 -30.54
N VAL A 416 -18.33 7.85 -30.03
CA VAL A 416 -18.00 7.86 -28.60
C VAL A 416 -17.03 9.01 -28.30
N SER A 417 -17.26 9.74 -27.22
CA SER A 417 -16.31 10.73 -26.70
C SER A 417 -16.04 10.47 -25.22
N VAL A 418 -14.76 10.44 -24.86
CA VAL A 418 -14.31 10.34 -23.47
C VAL A 418 -13.81 11.71 -23.04
N TRP A 419 -14.31 12.19 -21.92
CA TRP A 419 -14.02 13.50 -21.35
C TRP A 419 -13.41 13.37 -19.97
N THR A 420 -12.34 14.11 -19.71
CA THR A 420 -11.77 14.30 -18.38
C THR A 420 -12.30 15.60 -17.79
N VAL A 421 -12.63 15.56 -16.49
CA VAL A 421 -13.07 16.73 -15.72
C VAL A 421 -11.99 17.06 -14.71
N GLU A 422 -11.43 18.25 -14.84
CA GLU A 422 -10.47 18.83 -13.89
C GLU A 422 -11.12 20.01 -13.18
N ALA A 423 -10.76 20.22 -11.91
CA ALA A 423 -11.20 21.37 -11.16
C ALA A 423 -10.02 21.98 -10.41
N ALA A 424 -10.05 23.30 -10.19
CA ALA A 424 -9.13 24.02 -9.32
C ALA A 424 -9.84 25.19 -8.64
N ASP A 425 -9.38 25.57 -7.46
CA ASP A 425 -9.84 26.75 -6.74
C ASP A 425 -8.64 27.57 -6.24
N ARG A 426 -8.92 28.66 -5.52
CA ARG A 426 -7.87 29.55 -4.97
C ARG A 426 -6.91 28.87 -3.98
N PHE A 427 -7.23 27.69 -3.47
CA PHE A 427 -6.41 26.95 -2.51
C PHE A 427 -5.58 25.83 -3.17
N GLY A 428 -6.03 25.32 -4.32
CA GLY A 428 -5.27 24.38 -5.13
C GLY A 428 -6.08 23.64 -6.19
N ASN A 429 -5.38 22.79 -6.94
CA ASN A 429 -5.94 21.94 -8.00
C ASN A 429 -6.41 20.58 -7.43
N TYR A 430 -7.57 20.12 -7.86
CA TYR A 430 -8.15 18.81 -7.49
C TYR A 430 -7.64 17.66 -8.37
N GLY A 431 -6.94 18.00 -9.46
CA GLY A 431 -6.55 17.11 -10.55
C GLY A 431 -7.75 16.66 -11.39
N ILE A 432 -7.52 15.61 -12.19
CA ILE A 432 -8.61 14.90 -12.87
C ILE A 432 -9.47 14.25 -11.78
N SER A 433 -10.66 14.81 -11.64
CA SER A 433 -11.62 14.54 -10.57
C SER A 433 -12.94 14.00 -11.11
N GLY A 434 -13.09 13.88 -12.43
CA GLY A 434 -14.28 13.27 -13.03
C GLY A 434 -14.04 12.75 -14.44
N VAL A 435 -14.98 11.91 -14.88
CA VAL A 435 -14.97 11.28 -16.20
C VAL A 435 -16.39 11.30 -16.75
N VAL A 436 -16.55 11.69 -18.01
CA VAL A 436 -17.79 11.51 -18.77
C VAL A 436 -17.49 10.73 -20.03
N ILE A 437 -18.27 9.68 -20.31
CA ILE A 437 -18.25 8.96 -21.58
C ILE A 437 -19.61 9.15 -22.22
N THR A 438 -19.62 9.72 -23.41
CA THR A 438 -20.83 10.00 -24.18
C THR A 438 -20.87 9.16 -25.44
N ARG A 439 -22.05 8.68 -25.81
CA ARG A 439 -22.34 7.99 -27.08
C ARG A 439 -23.39 8.76 -27.86
N GLU A 440 -23.18 8.92 -29.15
CA GLU A 440 -24.12 9.58 -30.06
C GLU A 440 -25.10 8.54 -30.63
N GLU A 441 -26.40 8.73 -30.38
CA GLU A 441 -27.48 7.89 -30.88
C GLU A 441 -28.56 8.76 -31.51
N GLU A 442 -28.71 8.73 -32.84
CA GLU A 442 -29.66 9.56 -33.59
C GLU A 442 -29.52 11.07 -33.24
N SER A 443 -30.49 11.66 -32.54
CA SER A 443 -30.47 13.04 -32.04
C SER A 443 -30.24 13.13 -30.52
N CYS A 444 -29.74 12.07 -29.90
CA CYS A 444 -29.55 11.92 -28.47
C CYS A 444 -28.07 11.72 -28.10
N CYS A 445 -27.64 12.39 -27.03
CA CYS A 445 -26.37 12.15 -26.36
C CYS A 445 -26.59 11.22 -25.17
N VAL A 446 -26.16 9.97 -25.26
CA VAL A 446 -26.28 9.00 -24.17
C VAL A 446 -25.05 9.08 -23.27
N LEU A 447 -25.29 9.29 -21.97
CA LEU A 447 -24.27 9.22 -20.94
C LEU A 447 -24.06 7.77 -20.54
N ASP A 448 -23.07 7.13 -21.15
CA ASP A 448 -22.60 5.80 -20.77
C ASP A 448 -21.94 5.84 -19.38
N THR A 449 -21.13 6.87 -19.14
CA THR A 449 -20.44 7.08 -17.87
C THR A 449 -20.53 8.54 -17.48
N PHE A 450 -20.89 8.79 -16.23
CA PHE A 450 -20.71 10.08 -15.59
C PHE A 450 -20.36 9.82 -14.14
N LEU A 451 -19.15 10.20 -13.77
CA LEU A 451 -18.66 10.12 -12.40
C LEU A 451 -17.87 11.36 -12.02
N LEU A 452 -17.98 11.73 -10.75
CA LEU A 452 -17.22 12.79 -10.12
C LEU A 452 -16.73 12.28 -8.75
N SER A 453 -15.46 12.54 -8.46
CA SER A 453 -14.83 12.27 -7.17
C SER A 453 -15.50 13.09 -6.08
N CYS A 454 -15.56 12.55 -4.86
CA CYS A 454 -16.17 13.21 -3.71
C CYS A 454 -15.60 14.61 -3.41
N ARG A 455 -14.35 14.87 -3.78
CA ARG A 455 -13.65 16.15 -3.51
C ARG A 455 -14.24 17.36 -4.25
N VAL A 456 -15.00 17.13 -5.32
CA VAL A 456 -15.60 18.20 -6.13
C VAL A 456 -17.12 18.23 -6.07
N LEU A 457 -17.74 17.29 -5.33
CA LEU A 457 -19.19 17.18 -5.23
C LEU A 457 -19.80 18.33 -4.40
N GLY A 458 -20.98 18.78 -4.81
CA GLY A 458 -21.72 19.82 -4.09
C GLY A 458 -21.13 21.22 -4.28
N ARG A 459 -20.22 21.40 -5.24
CA ARG A 459 -19.58 22.69 -5.60
C ARG A 459 -20.04 23.19 -6.97
N ASN A 460 -21.18 22.72 -7.46
CA ASN A 460 -21.71 22.98 -8.82
C ASN A 460 -20.82 22.47 -9.97
N VAL A 461 -19.83 21.60 -9.71
CA VAL A 461 -19.00 21.00 -10.76
C VAL A 461 -19.85 20.12 -11.69
N GLU A 462 -20.79 19.37 -11.11
CA GLU A 462 -21.78 18.59 -11.84
C GLU A 462 -22.59 19.44 -12.83
N ARG A 463 -22.97 20.66 -12.46
CA ARG A 463 -23.67 21.60 -13.34
C ARG A 463 -22.74 22.15 -14.41
N ALA A 464 -21.49 22.46 -14.07
CA ALA A 464 -20.49 22.94 -15.02
C ALA A 464 -20.20 21.91 -16.12
N VAL A 465 -20.13 20.62 -15.74
CA VAL A 465 -20.03 19.51 -16.68
C VAL A 465 -21.24 19.46 -17.61
N MET A 466 -22.48 19.59 -17.09
CA MET A 466 -23.66 19.65 -17.95
C MET A 466 -23.64 20.83 -18.93
N THR A 467 -23.20 22.02 -18.49
CA THR A 467 -23.03 23.18 -19.38
C THR A 467 -21.97 22.92 -20.46
N ALA A 468 -20.89 22.19 -20.15
CA ALA A 468 -19.92 21.74 -21.15
C ALA A 468 -20.53 20.75 -22.15
N LEU A 469 -21.29 19.77 -21.65
CA LEU A 469 -22.00 18.79 -22.49
C LEU A 469 -23.06 19.45 -23.37
N LYS A 470 -23.71 20.53 -22.92
CA LYS A 470 -24.59 21.35 -23.77
C LYS A 470 -23.85 21.85 -25.00
N ARG A 471 -22.64 22.39 -24.84
CA ARG A 471 -21.83 22.88 -25.97
C ARG A 471 -21.49 21.75 -26.94
N HIS A 472 -21.10 20.58 -26.41
CA HIS A 472 -20.85 19.40 -27.23
C HIS A 472 -22.10 18.94 -28.00
N CYS A 473 -23.27 18.90 -27.35
CA CYS A 473 -24.53 18.50 -27.98
C CYS A 473 -24.94 19.47 -29.09
N VAL A 474 -24.82 20.78 -28.86
CA VAL A 474 -25.12 21.81 -29.86
C VAL A 474 -24.19 21.68 -31.08
N GLU A 475 -22.89 21.46 -30.88
CA GLU A 475 -21.92 21.21 -31.96
C GLU A 475 -22.29 19.98 -32.81
N ARG A 476 -22.81 18.94 -32.16
CA ARG A 476 -23.23 17.68 -32.79
C ARG A 476 -24.69 17.64 -33.24
N ARG A 477 -25.45 18.73 -33.03
CA ARG A 477 -26.89 18.85 -33.34
C ARG A 477 -27.76 17.82 -32.61
N LEU A 478 -27.42 17.50 -31.36
CA LEU A 478 -28.17 16.63 -30.47
C LEU A 478 -29.11 17.49 -29.61
N SER A 479 -30.36 17.04 -29.44
CA SER A 479 -31.42 17.81 -28.76
C SER A 479 -31.71 17.31 -27.33
N VAL A 480 -31.31 16.08 -27.01
CA VAL A 480 -31.60 15.42 -25.73
C VAL A 480 -30.33 14.77 -25.17
N ILE A 481 -30.12 14.90 -23.87
CA ILE A 481 -29.14 14.09 -23.12
C ILE A 481 -29.91 13.00 -22.37
N ARG A 482 -29.50 11.74 -22.53
CA ARG A 482 -30.08 10.59 -21.85
C ARG A 482 -29.07 10.00 -20.87
N ALA A 483 -29.50 9.72 -19.65
CA ALA A 483 -28.70 9.08 -18.62
C ALA A 483 -29.33 7.75 -18.20
N GLU A 484 -28.55 6.68 -18.29
CA GLU A 484 -28.95 5.35 -17.82
C GLU A 484 -28.42 5.10 -16.41
N TYR A 485 -29.26 5.37 -15.42
CA TYR A 485 -28.90 5.19 -14.02
C TYR A 485 -29.17 3.77 -13.54
N ARG A 486 -28.14 3.07 -13.04
CA ARG A 486 -28.26 1.78 -12.36
C ARG A 486 -28.11 1.99 -10.86
N ALA A 487 -29.13 1.62 -10.11
CA ALA A 487 -29.15 1.87 -8.67
C ALA A 487 -28.16 0.96 -7.93
N THR A 488 -27.39 1.54 -7.01
CA THR A 488 -26.55 0.81 -6.06
C THR A 488 -26.76 1.34 -4.64
N ALA A 489 -26.25 0.62 -3.64
CA ALA A 489 -26.34 1.07 -2.25
C ALA A 489 -25.66 2.44 -2.01
N LYS A 490 -24.62 2.75 -2.78
CA LYS A 490 -23.75 3.93 -2.55
C LYS A 490 -24.03 5.10 -3.49
N ASN A 491 -24.58 4.89 -4.68
CA ASN A 491 -24.72 5.96 -5.69
C ASN A 491 -25.97 6.87 -5.52
N LYS A 492 -26.42 7.05 -4.28
CA LYS A 492 -27.56 7.92 -3.94
C LYS A 492 -27.33 9.40 -4.36
N PRO A 493 -26.12 9.98 -4.23
CA PRO A 493 -25.86 11.35 -4.69
C PRO A 493 -26.13 11.58 -6.18
N MET A 494 -25.77 10.62 -7.04
CA MET A 494 -26.09 10.70 -8.48
C MET A 494 -27.60 10.73 -8.72
N ARG A 495 -28.35 9.89 -8.00
CA ARG A 495 -29.82 9.89 -8.11
C ARG A 495 -30.42 11.23 -7.71
N ALA A 496 -29.97 11.78 -6.58
CA ALA A 496 -30.44 13.09 -6.11
C ALA A 496 -30.19 14.18 -7.15
N PHE A 497 -29.00 14.18 -7.79
CA PHE A 497 -28.67 15.12 -8.87
C PHE A 497 -29.62 15.01 -10.06
N LEU A 498 -29.92 13.79 -10.53
CA LEU A 498 -30.86 13.57 -11.63
C LEU A 498 -32.28 14.04 -11.25
N GLU A 499 -32.73 13.71 -10.04
CA GLU A 499 -34.07 14.08 -9.55
C GLU A 499 -34.23 15.59 -9.33
N SER A 500 -33.18 16.29 -8.86
CA SER A 500 -33.21 17.75 -8.65
C SER A 500 -32.90 18.57 -9.90
N GLY A 501 -32.33 17.94 -10.94
CA GLY A 501 -31.74 18.62 -12.11
C GLY A 501 -32.71 18.89 -13.27
N GLY A 502 -34.02 18.74 -13.07
CA GLY A 502 -35.02 18.95 -14.12
C GLY A 502 -35.07 17.82 -15.17
N TRP A 503 -34.52 16.64 -14.86
CA TRP A 503 -34.57 15.48 -15.75
C TRP A 503 -35.96 14.85 -15.74
N GLU A 504 -36.46 14.52 -16.92
CA GLU A 504 -37.70 13.75 -17.07
C GLU A 504 -37.41 12.26 -16.96
N LYS A 505 -38.10 11.59 -16.05
CA LYS A 505 -38.05 10.12 -15.92
C LYS A 505 -38.95 9.49 -16.98
N LYS A 506 -38.37 8.86 -18.01
CA LYS A 506 -39.15 8.30 -19.13
C LYS A 506 -39.58 6.85 -18.93
N THR A 507 -38.70 5.98 -18.43
CA THR A 507 -38.98 4.54 -18.31
C THR A 507 -38.12 3.89 -17.24
N GLN A 508 -38.65 2.84 -16.59
CA GLN A 508 -37.90 1.92 -15.73
C GLN A 508 -37.89 0.55 -16.43
N ARG A 509 -36.71 0.04 -16.78
CA ARG A 509 -36.53 -1.33 -17.28
C ARG A 509 -35.77 -2.10 -16.21
N GLU A 510 -36.40 -3.10 -15.58
CA GLU A 510 -35.83 -3.94 -14.51
C GLU A 510 -34.97 -3.14 -13.49
N ASP A 511 -33.64 -3.08 -13.72
CA ASP A 511 -32.63 -2.44 -12.87
C ASP A 511 -32.07 -1.08 -13.36
N VAL A 512 -32.53 -0.58 -14.51
CA VAL A 512 -32.10 0.69 -15.12
C VAL A 512 -33.23 1.71 -15.12
N ARG A 513 -32.93 2.91 -14.63
CA ARG A 513 -33.81 4.08 -14.71
C ARG A 513 -33.27 5.04 -15.76
N VAL A 514 -34.12 5.36 -16.74
CA VAL A 514 -33.75 6.26 -17.83
C VAL A 514 -34.26 7.67 -17.52
N PHE A 515 -33.33 8.62 -17.52
CA PHE A 515 -33.58 10.04 -17.36
C PHE A 515 -33.23 10.77 -18.66
N GLU A 516 -34.07 11.70 -19.08
CA GLU A 516 -33.81 12.55 -20.24
C GLU A 516 -33.86 14.03 -19.85
N LEU A 517 -32.96 14.82 -20.41
CA LEU A 517 -32.91 16.26 -20.21
C LEU A 517 -32.78 16.93 -21.58
N SER A 518 -33.65 17.91 -21.84
CA SER A 518 -33.53 18.75 -23.02
C SER A 518 -32.23 19.55 -22.95
N VAL A 519 -31.47 19.57 -24.05
CA VAL A 519 -30.24 20.37 -24.15
C VAL A 519 -30.52 21.85 -23.92
N ASP A 520 -31.72 22.33 -24.29
CA ASP A 520 -32.14 23.72 -24.10
C ASP A 520 -32.40 24.08 -22.63
N ALA A 521 -32.80 23.09 -21.81
CA ALA A 521 -33.05 23.28 -20.38
C ALA A 521 -31.74 23.50 -19.57
N ILE A 522 -30.58 23.15 -20.14
CA ILE A 522 -29.29 23.33 -19.48
C ILE A 522 -28.85 24.81 -19.61
N PRO A 523 -28.41 25.48 -18.53
CA PRO A 523 -27.89 26.84 -18.60
C PRO A 523 -26.67 26.97 -19.54
N HIS A 524 -26.58 28.09 -20.28
CA HIS A 524 -25.44 28.39 -21.16
C HIS A 524 -24.16 28.76 -20.40
N THR A 525 -24.33 29.35 -19.22
CA THR A 525 -23.27 29.81 -18.32
C THR A 525 -23.68 29.55 -16.88
N LEU A 526 -22.68 29.48 -15.99
CA LEU A 526 -22.85 29.47 -14.54
C LEU A 526 -22.10 30.69 -14.00
N GLU A 527 -22.75 31.49 -13.16
CA GLU A 527 -22.14 32.74 -12.66
C GLU A 527 -21.03 32.45 -11.63
N GLU A 528 -21.16 31.35 -10.89
CA GLU A 528 -20.28 31.04 -9.77
C GLU A 528 -19.09 30.15 -10.14
N VAL A 529 -19.05 29.60 -11.35
CA VAL A 529 -18.01 28.65 -11.81
C VAL A 529 -17.44 29.07 -13.16
N GLU A 530 -16.13 29.22 -13.23
CA GLU A 530 -15.43 29.51 -14.48
C GLU A 530 -15.19 28.20 -15.26
N LEU A 531 -15.92 28.02 -16.36
CA LEU A 531 -15.87 26.81 -17.18
C LEU A 531 -14.94 26.95 -18.41
N HIS A 532 -13.91 26.11 -18.45
CA HIS A 532 -12.95 25.94 -19.55
C HIS A 532 -13.32 24.69 -20.38
N TYR A 533 -13.96 24.87 -21.52
CA TYR A 533 -14.33 23.76 -22.41
C TYR A 533 -13.26 23.55 -23.50
N ARG A 534 -12.70 22.34 -23.59
CA ARG A 534 -11.57 21.98 -24.47
C ARG A 534 -10.37 22.92 -24.33
N ARG A 535 -10.16 23.45 -23.13
CA ARG A 535 -9.03 24.29 -22.76
C ARG A 535 -8.53 23.83 -21.38
N PRO A 536 -7.21 23.67 -21.20
CA PRO A 536 -6.66 23.33 -19.91
C PRO A 536 -6.94 24.45 -18.90
N LEU A 537 -6.95 24.09 -17.62
CA LEU A 537 -7.01 25.08 -16.55
C LEU A 537 -5.83 26.07 -16.66
N PRO A 538 -6.02 27.34 -16.29
CA PRO A 538 -4.92 28.29 -16.17
C PRO A 538 -3.82 27.69 -15.27
N ARG A 539 -2.59 27.60 -15.76
CA ARG A 539 -1.47 27.11 -14.95
C ARG A 539 -1.17 28.12 -13.84
N ASP A 540 -1.23 27.67 -12.59
CA ASP A 540 -0.63 28.40 -11.48
C ASP A 540 0.87 28.60 -11.77
N LYS A 541 1.32 29.85 -11.75
CA LYS A 541 2.76 30.20 -11.86
C LYS A 541 3.58 29.78 -10.63
N ALA A 542 3.02 28.99 -9.71
CA ALA A 542 3.62 28.62 -8.42
C ALA A 542 3.77 27.10 -8.22
N ALA A 543 3.94 26.32 -9.29
CA ALA A 543 4.40 24.93 -9.19
C ALA A 543 5.89 24.85 -9.54
N ALA A 544 6.74 25.09 -8.54
CA ALA A 544 8.15 24.74 -8.63
C ALA A 544 8.27 23.21 -8.85
N LYS A 545 9.21 22.82 -9.71
CA LYS A 545 9.51 21.41 -10.02
C LYS A 545 9.79 20.64 -8.72
N PRO A 546 9.40 19.36 -8.61
CA PRO A 546 9.86 18.51 -7.53
C PRO A 546 11.38 18.33 -7.68
N GLU A 547 12.14 18.89 -6.74
CA GLU A 547 13.55 18.55 -6.58
C GLU A 547 13.64 17.09 -6.12
N THR A 548 14.26 16.27 -6.95
CA THR A 548 14.67 14.91 -6.58
C THR A 548 15.73 14.99 -5.50
N VAL A 549 15.32 14.88 -4.24
CA VAL A 549 16.23 14.65 -3.11
C VAL A 549 16.74 13.21 -3.22
N ARG A 550 18.01 13.05 -3.62
CA ARG A 550 18.73 11.79 -3.49
C ARG A 550 19.09 11.59 -2.02
N GLY A 551 18.31 10.79 -1.30
CA GLY A 551 18.67 10.30 0.02
C GLY A 551 19.81 9.29 -0.09
N THR A 552 20.98 9.63 0.42
CA THR A 552 22.04 8.66 0.72
C THR A 552 21.63 7.82 1.93
N PRO A 553 21.80 6.49 1.91
CA PRO A 553 21.56 5.68 3.10
C PRO A 553 22.65 5.97 4.14
N SER A 554 22.25 6.54 5.28
CA SER A 554 23.12 6.78 6.42
C SER A 554 23.37 5.45 7.16
N SER A 555 24.62 5.00 7.18
CA SER A 555 25.08 3.88 7.98
C SER A 555 25.10 4.26 9.46
N VAL A 556 24.25 3.62 10.26
CA VAL A 556 24.23 3.76 11.72
C VAL A 556 24.97 2.56 12.33
N SER A 557 26.01 2.83 13.11
CA SER A 557 26.73 1.83 13.90
C SER A 557 25.92 1.48 15.15
N PHE A 558 25.61 0.19 15.35
CA PHE A 558 24.98 -0.29 16.57
C PHE A 558 25.95 -1.12 17.40
N VAL A 559 26.01 -0.81 18.69
CA VAL A 559 26.78 -1.51 19.72
C VAL A 559 25.99 -2.76 20.13
N SER A 560 26.69 -3.89 20.22
CA SER A 560 26.15 -5.17 20.65
C SER A 560 25.91 -5.19 22.16
N ASP A 561 24.69 -5.44 22.63
CA ASP A 561 24.44 -5.84 24.01
C ASP A 561 23.22 -6.76 24.16
N ASN A 562 23.27 -7.58 25.22
CA ASN A 562 22.62 -8.87 25.45
C ASN A 562 21.10 -9.01 25.16
N ALA A 563 20.77 -10.18 24.59
CA ALA A 563 19.54 -10.52 23.87
C ALA A 563 18.32 -11.00 24.70
N ALA A 564 18.11 -10.52 25.92
CA ALA A 564 16.96 -10.90 26.73
C ALA A 564 16.14 -9.65 27.11
N SER A 565 14.88 -9.60 26.65
CA SER A 565 13.86 -8.54 26.84
C SER A 565 14.03 -7.27 25.98
N PHE A 566 13.75 -7.35 24.68
CA PHE A 566 13.79 -6.18 23.79
C PHE A 566 12.54 -5.27 23.87
N PHE A 567 11.35 -5.82 24.11
CA PHE A 567 10.11 -5.03 24.27
C PHE A 567 9.21 -5.68 25.32
N THR A 568 8.99 -5.03 26.46
CA THR A 568 7.89 -5.37 27.36
C THR A 568 6.60 -4.91 26.73
N VAL A 569 5.97 -5.80 25.97
CA VAL A 569 4.55 -5.66 25.64
C VAL A 569 3.80 -5.95 26.93
N ASP A 570 3.71 -4.95 27.82
CA ASP A 570 2.87 -5.03 29.03
C ASP A 570 1.49 -5.56 28.62
N GLU A 571 0.89 -6.39 29.47
CA GLU A 571 -0.31 -7.18 29.18
C GLU A 571 -1.49 -6.35 28.65
N ILE A 572 -1.47 -6.06 27.36
CA ILE A 572 -2.58 -5.49 26.60
C ILE A 572 -3.66 -6.58 26.58
N ASP A 573 -4.87 -6.31 27.11
CA ASP A 573 -6.01 -7.24 27.06
C ASP A 573 -6.46 -7.47 25.62
N GLU A 574 -5.78 -8.38 24.91
CA GLU A 574 -5.90 -8.66 23.48
C GLU A 574 -7.33 -8.99 23.00
N ARG A 575 -8.26 -9.26 23.92
CA ARG A 575 -9.62 -9.73 23.60
C ARG A 575 -10.49 -8.66 22.96
N ARG A 576 -10.16 -7.37 23.10
CA ARG A 576 -10.95 -6.25 22.55
C ARG A 576 -10.32 -5.50 21.38
N PHE A 577 -9.10 -5.87 20.97
CA PHE A 577 -8.33 -5.12 19.97
C PHE A 577 -8.60 -5.56 18.53
N VAL A 578 -9.00 -4.62 17.68
CA VAL A 578 -9.22 -4.86 16.25
C VAL A 578 -7.90 -5.16 15.52
N HIS A 579 -6.80 -4.52 15.93
CA HIS A 579 -5.50 -4.61 15.25
C HIS A 579 -4.44 -5.43 16.01
N LYS A 580 -4.84 -6.30 16.94
CA LYS A 580 -3.90 -7.10 17.77
C LYS A 580 -2.80 -7.81 16.97
N SER A 581 -3.11 -8.30 15.78
CA SER A 581 -2.15 -9.02 14.93
C SER A 581 -0.97 -8.15 14.49
N TYR A 582 -1.14 -6.82 14.41
CA TYR A 582 -0.08 -5.88 14.09
C TYR A 582 0.89 -5.61 15.26
N LEU A 583 0.53 -6.00 16.48
CA LEU A 583 1.42 -5.93 17.66
C LEU A 583 2.26 -7.19 17.84
N LYS A 584 1.81 -8.34 17.34
CA LYS A 584 2.51 -9.63 17.48
C LYS A 584 3.96 -9.62 16.97
N PRO A 585 4.31 -8.96 15.85
CA PRO A 585 5.70 -8.85 15.40
C PRO A 585 6.68 -8.31 16.44
N LEU A 586 6.22 -7.47 17.37
CA LEU A 586 7.05 -6.92 18.44
C LEU A 586 7.50 -7.99 19.45
N ARG A 587 6.74 -9.09 19.60
CA ARG A 587 7.13 -10.24 20.43
C ARG A 587 8.13 -11.17 19.75
N TRP A 588 8.29 -11.04 18.44
CA TRP A 588 9.11 -11.94 17.60
C TRP A 588 10.11 -11.13 16.80
N CYS A 589 10.85 -10.27 17.49
CA CYS A 589 11.71 -9.24 16.89
C CYS A 589 13.16 -9.69 16.63
N THR A 590 13.55 -10.92 16.97
CA THR A 590 14.89 -11.45 16.71
C THR A 590 14.83 -12.82 16.04
N GLY A 591 15.90 -13.25 15.36
CA GLY A 591 16.00 -14.56 14.73
C GLY A 591 15.76 -15.70 15.73
N LYS A 592 16.39 -15.62 16.91
CA LYS A 592 16.17 -16.56 18.02
C LYS A 592 14.71 -16.68 18.45
N LEU A 593 14.00 -15.54 18.54
CA LEU A 593 12.59 -15.55 18.89
C LEU A 593 11.76 -16.13 17.74
N LEU A 594 12.05 -15.76 16.49
CA LEU A 594 11.33 -16.27 15.33
C LEU A 594 11.38 -17.80 15.20
N VAL A 595 12.52 -18.43 15.52
CA VAL A 595 12.64 -19.90 15.54
C VAL A 595 11.74 -20.54 16.60
N GLN A 596 11.43 -19.82 17.68
CA GLN A 596 10.56 -20.27 18.77
C GLN A 596 9.06 -20.07 18.50
N LEU A 597 8.69 -19.65 17.29
CA LEU A 597 7.28 -19.51 16.92
C LEU A 597 6.53 -20.84 17.14
N PRO A 598 5.31 -20.81 17.72
CA PRO A 598 4.54 -22.02 18.01
C PRO A 598 3.92 -22.57 16.72
N ILE A 599 4.75 -23.24 15.95
CA ILE A 599 4.42 -23.82 14.65
C ILE A 599 4.05 -25.29 14.88
N ASP A 600 2.83 -25.66 14.53
CA ASP A 600 2.42 -27.07 14.52
C ASP A 600 3.22 -27.83 13.44
N GLU A 601 4.13 -28.71 13.84
CA GLU A 601 4.88 -29.59 12.92
C GLU A 601 3.97 -30.55 12.13
N THR A 602 2.74 -30.75 12.60
CA THR A 602 1.80 -31.76 12.09
C THR A 602 1.18 -31.43 10.73
N ALA A 603 1.27 -30.19 10.23
CA ALA A 603 0.67 -29.81 8.95
C ALA A 603 1.52 -30.14 7.71
N ALA A 604 2.83 -30.37 7.87
CA ALA A 604 3.72 -30.71 6.76
C ALA A 604 3.68 -32.21 6.41
N GLY A 605 3.52 -33.08 7.42
CA GLY A 605 3.57 -34.53 7.25
C GLY A 605 2.34 -35.17 6.59
N ASP A 606 1.17 -34.52 6.64
CA ASP A 606 -0.08 -35.08 6.10
C ASP A 606 -0.31 -34.78 4.62
N ARG A 607 0.34 -33.75 4.05
CA ARG A 607 0.17 -33.38 2.63
C ARG A 607 0.93 -34.29 1.65
N LEU A 608 1.86 -35.09 2.16
CA LEU A 608 2.70 -36.01 1.40
C LEU A 608 2.16 -37.45 1.35
N ARG A 609 1.10 -37.75 2.12
CA ARG A 609 0.48 -39.07 2.15
C ARG A 609 -0.59 -39.17 1.07
N ALA A 610 -0.36 -40.05 0.10
CA ALA A 610 -1.42 -40.48 -0.80
C ALA A 610 -2.45 -41.30 0.00
N PRO A 611 -3.67 -41.57 -0.52
CA PRO A 611 -4.57 -42.51 0.11
C PRO A 611 -3.83 -43.83 0.39
N TYR A 612 -3.87 -44.30 1.63
CA TYR A 612 -3.09 -45.48 2.06
C TYR A 612 -3.35 -46.68 1.15
N VAL A 613 -2.29 -47.13 0.47
CA VAL A 613 -2.29 -48.36 -0.30
C VAL A 613 -1.37 -49.36 0.40
N PRO A 614 -1.87 -50.52 0.86
CA PRO A 614 -1.03 -51.53 1.50
C PRO A 614 -0.05 -52.15 0.49
N PRO A 615 1.11 -52.66 0.94
CA PRO A 615 2.03 -53.38 0.08
C PRO A 615 1.37 -54.63 -0.53
N ARG A 616 1.72 -54.92 -1.78
CA ARG A 616 1.07 -55.95 -2.62
C ARG A 616 1.99 -57.14 -2.89
N ASN A 617 3.28 -57.03 -2.56
CA ASN A 617 4.26 -58.10 -2.70
C ASN A 617 5.34 -57.99 -1.61
N HIS A 618 6.14 -59.05 -1.47
CA HIS A 618 7.17 -59.17 -0.43
C HIS A 618 8.24 -58.06 -0.48
N THR A 619 8.56 -57.57 -1.68
CA THR A 619 9.52 -56.47 -1.85
C THR A 619 8.94 -55.15 -1.33
N GLU A 620 7.66 -54.86 -1.64
CA GLU A 620 6.94 -53.69 -1.15
C GLU A 620 6.78 -53.75 0.39
N GLU A 621 6.51 -54.92 0.97
CA GLU A 621 6.44 -55.10 2.44
C GLU A 621 7.78 -54.77 3.11
N THR A 622 8.87 -55.30 2.56
CA THR A 622 10.22 -55.07 3.11
C THR A 622 10.61 -53.60 3.06
N LEU A 623 10.30 -52.90 1.95
CA LEU A 623 10.55 -51.46 1.82
C LEU A 623 9.72 -50.63 2.80
N VAL A 624 8.44 -50.97 2.98
CA VAL A 624 7.55 -50.30 3.94
C VAL A 624 8.05 -50.48 5.38
N ASP A 625 8.54 -51.66 5.75
CA ASP A 625 9.07 -51.92 7.09
C ASP A 625 10.40 -51.19 7.36
N ILE A 626 11.28 -51.10 6.37
CA ILE A 626 12.51 -50.31 6.44
C ILE A 626 12.15 -48.82 6.65
N LEU A 627 11.23 -48.29 5.85
CA LEU A 627 10.78 -46.89 5.95
C LEU A 627 10.07 -46.62 7.27
N ARG A 628 9.25 -47.57 7.78
CA ARG A 628 8.59 -47.45 9.09
C ARG A 628 9.61 -47.33 10.21
N THR A 629 10.69 -48.11 10.12
CA THR A 629 11.77 -48.10 11.12
C THR A 629 12.60 -46.82 11.05
N LEU A 630 12.90 -46.32 9.85
CA LEU A 630 13.69 -45.10 9.64
C LEU A 630 12.92 -43.82 9.99
N LEU A 631 11.64 -43.75 9.66
CA LEU A 631 10.82 -42.53 9.78
C LEU A 631 9.98 -42.50 11.07
N GLY A 632 9.86 -43.61 11.80
CA GLY A 632 9.06 -43.68 13.02
C GLY A 632 7.54 -43.56 12.79
N VAL A 633 7.06 -43.82 11.57
CA VAL A 633 5.65 -43.67 11.17
C VAL A 633 4.97 -45.04 11.07
N GLU A 634 3.98 -45.34 11.91
CA GLU A 634 3.33 -46.66 11.96
C GLU A 634 2.61 -47.07 10.66
N LYS A 635 2.06 -46.11 9.90
CA LYS A 635 1.22 -46.37 8.72
C LYS A 635 1.78 -45.73 7.46
N ILE A 636 2.62 -46.48 6.74
CA ILE A 636 3.22 -46.12 5.46
C ILE A 636 2.58 -46.94 4.33
N GLY A 637 2.02 -46.26 3.34
CA GLY A 637 1.52 -46.86 2.10
C GLY A 637 2.55 -46.80 0.98
N ILE A 638 2.45 -47.71 0.00
CA ILE A 638 3.41 -47.80 -1.12
C ILE A 638 3.39 -46.60 -2.09
N ARG A 639 2.45 -45.67 -1.93
CA ARG A 639 2.31 -44.45 -2.75
C ARG A 639 2.65 -43.19 -1.96
N ASP A 640 2.99 -43.32 -0.68
CA ASP A 640 3.40 -42.17 0.12
C ASP A 640 4.74 -41.67 -0.41
N ARG A 641 4.84 -40.34 -0.58
CA ARG A 641 6.05 -39.68 -1.06
C ARG A 641 6.69 -39.00 0.15
N PHE A 642 7.71 -39.63 0.74
CA PHE A 642 8.43 -39.07 1.89
C PHE A 642 9.57 -38.17 1.44
#